data_AF-A0A072UUT9-F1
#
_entry.id   AF-A0A072UUT9-F1
#
_cell.length_a   1.000
_cell.length_b   1.000
_cell.length_c   1.000
_cell.angle_alpha   90.00
_cell.angle_beta   90.00
_cell.angle_gamma   90.00
#
_symmetry.space_group_name_H-M   'P 1'
#
loop_
_entity.id
_entity.type
_entity.pdbx_description
1 polymer ?
#
loop_
_entity_poly.entity_id
_entity_poly.type
_entity_poly.pdbx_seq_one_letter_code
_entity_poly.pdbx_strand_id
1 'polypeptide(L)'
;MASTEESLRKSLQSLLSASGSDSRDAFRQSVVNTLERRLFYIPSFKIYCGVAGFYDYGPPGCAVKSNVLSFWRQHFVLEENMLEVDCPCVTPEVVLKASGHVEKFTDLMVKDEKTGTCYRADHLLKDYCNEKLQKDLTLSSDKAAELKHVLAMLDDFSSQELGAKIKEYGITAPETKNPLSHPYPFNLMFQTSIGPSGLAPGFMRPETAQGIFVNFKDLYYYNGNKLPFAAAQIGQAFRNEISPRQGLLRVREFTLAEIEHFVDPEDKSHPKYAEVADLEFLMFPREEQMSGQSAKRIRLREAVSKGIVNNETLGYFIGRVYLFLMRLGIDKDRLRFRQHLANEMAHYAADCWDAEIECSYGWIECVGIADRSAYDLHAHSEKSGVPLVAHEKFSEPKELEKLVITPIKKELGLAFKGSQKMVVEALEAMREKEALDMKAALESKGEVEFEVCTLGETVTINKSMVSIHMEKKKEHQRVFTPSVIEPSFGIGRIIYCLFEHTFYTRQSKAGDEQLNVFRFPSLVAPIKCTVFPLVQNQKFEEVAKLISKSLTAAGISHKIDITGTSIGKRYARTDELGVPFAVTVDSTTSVTIRERDSKDQVRVDVEEAASVIREVTEGQRTWEDVCSSQTTDFIPLFIEFEIRFMRPTTLRVHPHMICPRVLSSFEFVTDSLSTVVPPFYPNQSARCRSLAVVVRRDFVSAPPSSSPSWVVLQMRVFLHFLRSISCSRSLRSVLDLFYSWIEICYGGGVSQKGSWRFFTRRKQVIHHVNSKPLLVFGGAICHASILLLASITCYKTPMFGIQGEHRGTRHSDFNECLLLVIVAGDYMGFMSGWVALGGLDSGGPVNFASRSGVGV
;
A
#
# COMPACT_ATOMS: atom_id res chain seq x y z
N MET A 1 -21.95 3.70 -18.52
CA MET A 1 -20.54 4.09 -18.40
C MET A 1 -19.57 3.19 -19.16
N ALA A 2 -19.80 1.87 -19.24
CA ALA A 2 -18.91 0.91 -19.90
C ALA A 2 -18.34 1.35 -21.27
N SER A 3 -19.14 1.92 -22.18
CA SER A 3 -18.67 2.39 -23.49
C SER A 3 -17.69 3.59 -23.42
N THR A 4 -17.91 4.54 -22.50
CA THR A 4 -16.98 5.67 -22.27
C THR A 4 -15.73 5.22 -21.53
N GLU A 5 -15.86 4.32 -20.56
CA GLU A 5 -14.75 3.72 -19.81
C GLU A 5 -13.86 2.86 -20.72
N GLU A 6 -14.46 2.06 -21.61
CA GLU A 6 -13.78 1.26 -22.63
C GLU A 6 -13.14 2.15 -23.71
N SER A 7 -13.78 3.25 -24.11
CA SER A 7 -13.19 4.24 -25.03
C SER A 7 -11.96 4.93 -24.41
N LEU A 8 -12.02 5.31 -23.13
CA LEU A 8 -10.89 5.90 -22.41
C LEU A 8 -9.79 4.88 -22.10
N ARG A 9 -10.12 3.63 -21.78
CA ARG A 9 -9.14 2.52 -21.71
C ARG A 9 -8.44 2.35 -23.05
N LYS A 10 -9.19 2.25 -24.16
CA LYS A 10 -8.61 2.15 -25.51
C LYS A 10 -7.75 3.36 -25.87
N SER A 11 -8.10 4.56 -25.42
CA SER A 11 -7.26 5.75 -25.59
C SER A 11 -5.94 5.66 -24.82
N LEU A 12 -5.98 5.35 -23.52
CA LEU A 12 -4.77 5.13 -22.71
C LEU A 12 -3.90 3.99 -23.25
N GLN A 13 -4.53 2.87 -23.63
CA GLN A 13 -3.87 1.73 -24.24
C GLN A 13 -3.23 2.13 -25.58
N SER A 14 -3.91 2.93 -26.42
CA SER A 14 -3.36 3.44 -27.68
C SER A 14 -2.18 4.40 -27.50
N LEU A 15 -2.12 5.18 -26.42
CA LEU A 15 -0.97 6.06 -26.12
C LEU A 15 0.28 5.26 -25.69
N LEU A 16 0.08 4.11 -25.05
CA LEU A 16 1.14 3.22 -24.57
C LEU A 16 1.50 2.09 -25.56
N SER A 17 0.62 1.79 -26.52
CA SER A 17 0.83 0.86 -27.63
C SER A 17 1.18 1.54 -28.96
N ALA A 18 1.07 2.88 -29.05
CA ALA A 18 1.71 3.66 -30.10
C ALA A 18 3.23 3.41 -30.02
N SER A 19 3.75 2.67 -30.99
CA SER A 19 5.05 2.01 -30.91
C SER A 19 6.22 2.98 -31.03
N GLY A 20 6.68 3.51 -29.91
CA GLY A 20 7.92 4.28 -29.79
C GLY A 20 8.27 4.56 -28.33
N SER A 21 9.57 4.50 -27.99
CA SER A 21 10.11 4.94 -26.69
C SER A 21 9.59 6.32 -26.29
N ASP A 22 9.60 7.21 -27.26
CA ASP A 22 9.37 8.65 -27.10
C ASP A 22 7.93 8.96 -26.64
N SER A 23 6.96 8.10 -26.98
CA SER A 23 5.57 8.21 -26.48
C SER A 23 5.49 7.89 -24.98
N ARG A 24 6.14 6.80 -24.54
CA ARG A 24 6.19 6.39 -23.13
C ARG A 24 6.96 7.39 -22.28
N ASP A 25 8.07 7.92 -22.80
CA ASP A 25 8.87 8.95 -22.15
C ASP A 25 8.14 10.29 -22.04
N ALA A 26 7.44 10.73 -23.10
CA ALA A 26 6.62 11.94 -23.05
C ALA A 26 5.43 11.82 -22.08
N PHE A 27 4.75 10.65 -22.06
CA PHE A 27 3.71 10.34 -21.08
C PHE A 27 4.26 10.42 -19.65
N ARG A 28 5.36 9.70 -19.37
CA ARG A 28 6.02 9.68 -18.06
C ARG A 28 6.42 11.09 -17.61
N GLN A 29 7.00 11.90 -18.50
CA GLN A 29 7.38 13.26 -18.17
C GLN A 29 6.15 14.13 -17.83
N SER A 30 5.01 13.94 -18.51
CA SER A 30 3.76 14.63 -18.18
C SER A 30 3.21 14.22 -16.81
N VAL A 31 3.24 12.93 -16.48
CA VAL A 31 2.87 12.39 -15.15
C VAL A 31 3.75 13.01 -14.06
N VAL A 32 5.07 12.86 -14.16
CA VAL A 32 6.03 13.32 -13.15
C VAL A 32 6.00 14.85 -12.99
N ASN A 33 5.93 15.61 -14.10
CA ASN A 33 5.75 17.06 -14.05
C ASN A 33 4.47 17.46 -13.30
N THR A 34 3.39 16.69 -13.43
CA THR A 34 2.13 16.95 -12.72
C THR A 34 2.28 16.63 -11.24
N LEU A 35 2.87 15.48 -10.89
CA LEU A 35 3.07 15.04 -9.51
C LEU A 35 3.96 16.00 -8.72
N GLU A 36 5.09 16.45 -9.26
CA GLU A 36 5.95 17.46 -8.61
C GLU A 36 5.23 18.82 -8.50
N ARG A 37 4.62 19.31 -9.59
CA ARG A 37 3.96 20.63 -9.63
C ARG A 37 2.69 20.71 -8.78
N ARG A 38 2.14 19.57 -8.39
CA ARG A 38 1.02 19.43 -7.44
C ARG A 38 1.44 18.96 -6.06
N LEU A 39 2.75 18.75 -5.83
CA LEU A 39 3.33 18.29 -4.57
C LEU A 39 2.71 16.98 -4.08
N PHE A 40 2.56 15.99 -4.96
CA PHE A 40 2.33 14.60 -4.52
C PHE A 40 3.61 14.05 -3.88
N TYR A 41 4.75 14.17 -4.56
CA TYR A 41 6.06 13.98 -3.96
C TYR A 41 7.08 14.95 -4.60
N ILE A 42 8.21 15.15 -3.92
CA ILE A 42 9.39 15.86 -4.43
C ILE A 42 10.67 15.13 -3.96
N PRO A 43 11.82 15.28 -4.65
CA PRO A 43 13.10 14.79 -4.12
C PRO A 43 13.41 15.41 -2.74
N SER A 44 13.78 14.58 -1.77
CA SER A 44 14.09 15.06 -0.41
C SER A 44 15.29 16.00 -0.41
N PHE A 45 15.29 16.96 0.51
CA PHE A 45 16.37 17.93 0.71
C PHE A 45 16.68 18.81 -0.54
N LYS A 46 15.70 19.04 -1.44
CA LYS A 46 15.87 19.72 -2.74
C LYS A 46 16.64 21.06 -2.71
N ILE A 47 16.59 21.81 -1.61
CA ILE A 47 17.34 23.08 -1.43
C ILE A 47 18.83 22.90 -1.08
N TYR A 48 19.23 21.69 -0.68
CA TYR A 48 20.61 21.25 -0.41
C TYR A 48 21.12 20.33 -1.52
N CYS A 49 20.76 20.61 -2.78
CA CYS A 49 20.97 19.78 -3.97
C CYS A 49 20.24 18.42 -3.98
N GLY A 50 19.67 17.98 -2.85
CA GLY A 50 18.92 16.74 -2.71
C GLY A 50 19.79 15.49 -2.56
N VAL A 51 19.15 14.36 -2.21
CA VAL A 51 19.82 13.06 -2.09
C VAL A 51 19.07 12.01 -2.91
N ALA A 52 19.75 11.38 -3.86
CA ALA A 52 19.15 10.36 -4.72
C ALA A 52 18.62 9.17 -3.91
N GLY A 53 17.40 8.73 -4.24
CA GLY A 53 16.69 7.65 -3.54
C GLY A 53 15.84 8.09 -2.35
N PHE A 54 15.78 9.38 -1.99
CA PHE A 54 14.91 9.89 -0.94
C PHE A 54 13.87 10.88 -1.51
N TYR A 55 12.60 10.72 -1.10
CA TYR A 55 11.48 11.53 -1.60
C TYR A 55 10.52 11.95 -0.47
N ASP A 56 10.26 13.25 -0.38
CA ASP A 56 9.29 13.83 0.54
C ASP A 56 7.90 13.73 -0.11
N TYR A 57 6.95 13.07 0.56
CA TYR A 57 5.54 13.11 0.15
C TYR A 57 4.95 14.47 0.56
N GLY A 58 4.34 15.18 -0.39
CA GLY A 58 3.62 16.42 -0.11
C GLY A 58 2.14 16.16 0.21
N PRO A 59 1.33 17.20 0.52
CA PRO A 59 0.00 17.03 1.11
C PRO A 59 -0.95 16.04 0.39
N PRO A 60 -1.16 16.10 -0.95
CA PRO A 60 -1.98 15.09 -1.62
C PRO A 60 -1.31 13.71 -1.69
N GLY A 61 0.02 13.61 -1.74
CA GLY A 61 0.71 12.31 -1.70
C GLY A 61 0.59 11.62 -0.35
N CYS A 62 0.74 12.37 0.75
CA CYS A 62 0.47 11.90 2.10
C CYS A 62 -0.98 11.42 2.26
N ALA A 63 -1.95 12.15 1.69
CA ALA A 63 -3.34 11.73 1.73
C ALA A 63 -3.61 10.45 0.92
N VAL A 64 -3.08 10.32 -0.30
CA VAL A 64 -3.15 9.07 -1.09
C VAL A 64 -2.51 7.92 -0.32
N LYS A 65 -1.29 8.10 0.21
CA LYS A 65 -0.58 7.07 1.00
C LYS A 65 -1.36 6.64 2.23
N SER A 66 -1.94 7.59 2.97
CA SER A 66 -2.79 7.30 4.12
C SER A 66 -4.04 6.51 3.73
N ASN A 67 -4.73 6.90 2.64
CA ASN A 67 -5.90 6.18 2.14
C ASN A 67 -5.56 4.74 1.70
N VAL A 68 -4.44 4.55 1.00
CA VAL A 68 -3.96 3.22 0.56
C VAL A 68 -3.65 2.32 1.77
N LEU A 69 -2.95 2.84 2.78
CA LEU A 69 -2.63 2.08 4.00
C LEU A 69 -3.87 1.82 4.87
N SER A 70 -4.81 2.76 4.95
CA SER A 70 -6.08 2.56 5.65
C SER A 70 -6.94 1.49 4.99
N PHE A 71 -6.99 1.47 3.65
CA PHE A 71 -7.68 0.41 2.92
C PHE A 71 -6.95 -0.94 3.01
N TRP A 72 -5.62 -0.95 3.02
CA TRP A 72 -4.84 -2.18 3.24
C TRP A 72 -5.16 -2.81 4.60
N ARG A 73 -5.20 -2.00 5.68
CA ARG A 73 -5.66 -2.47 7.00
C ARG A 73 -7.09 -3.01 6.95
N GLN A 74 -8.01 -2.34 6.26
CA GLN A 74 -9.38 -2.83 6.11
C GLN A 74 -9.46 -4.16 5.34
N HIS A 75 -8.64 -4.32 4.29
CA HIS A 75 -8.71 -5.44 3.35
C HIS A 75 -7.94 -6.69 3.81
N PHE A 76 -6.94 -6.54 4.68
CA PHE A 76 -6.15 -7.65 5.22
C PHE A 76 -6.28 -7.75 6.74
N VAL A 77 -5.84 -6.74 7.49
CA VAL A 77 -5.77 -6.78 8.96
C VAL A 77 -7.15 -7.00 9.61
N LEU A 78 -8.16 -6.22 9.22
CA LEU A 78 -9.52 -6.32 9.81
C LEU A 78 -10.31 -7.52 9.29
N GLU A 79 -10.08 -7.94 8.06
CA GLU A 79 -10.78 -9.07 7.43
C GLU A 79 -10.33 -10.41 8.02
N GLU A 80 -9.01 -10.62 8.15
CA GLU A 80 -8.44 -11.87 8.66
C GLU A 80 -8.14 -11.84 10.16
N ASN A 81 -8.48 -10.73 10.84
CA ASN A 81 -8.21 -10.48 12.27
C ASN A 81 -6.70 -10.60 12.60
N MET A 82 -5.85 -10.05 11.73
CA MET A 82 -4.39 -10.15 11.85
C MET A 82 -3.86 -9.37 13.05
N LEU A 83 -2.78 -9.89 13.64
CA LEU A 83 -2.08 -9.24 14.74
C LEU A 83 -1.13 -8.16 14.19
N GLU A 84 -1.64 -6.93 14.02
CA GLU A 84 -0.80 -5.80 13.60
C GLU A 84 0.16 -5.37 14.72
N VAL A 85 1.46 -5.28 14.40
CA VAL A 85 2.55 -4.87 15.29
C VAL A 85 3.36 -3.71 14.71
N ASP A 86 4.03 -2.95 15.57
CA ASP A 86 5.06 -1.98 15.17
C ASP A 86 6.38 -2.21 15.93
N CYS A 87 7.30 -2.89 15.25
CA CYS A 87 8.66 -3.14 15.72
C CYS A 87 9.62 -1.98 15.37
N PRO A 88 10.76 -1.79 16.07
CA PRO A 88 11.75 -0.75 15.75
C PRO A 88 12.37 -0.86 14.36
N CYS A 89 12.78 0.27 13.77
CA CYS A 89 13.51 0.33 12.50
C CYS A 89 15.02 0.00 12.64
N VAL A 90 15.58 0.13 13.86
CA VAL A 90 16.99 -0.19 14.16
C VAL A 90 17.06 -1.62 14.69
N THR A 91 17.84 -2.46 14.02
CA THR A 91 17.96 -3.90 14.30
C THR A 91 19.41 -4.24 14.67
N PRO A 92 19.67 -4.94 15.80
CA PRO A 92 21.01 -5.41 16.15
C PRO A 92 21.58 -6.38 15.10
N GLU A 93 22.89 -6.33 14.84
CA GLU A 93 23.56 -7.17 13.83
C GLU A 93 23.22 -8.66 13.97
N VAL A 94 23.17 -9.18 15.20
CA VAL A 94 22.93 -10.62 15.47
C VAL A 94 21.62 -11.14 14.87
N VAL A 95 20.57 -10.31 14.78
CA VAL A 95 19.26 -10.69 14.22
C VAL A 95 19.35 -10.78 12.69
N LEU A 96 20.01 -9.82 12.04
CA LEU A 96 20.22 -9.81 10.59
C LEU A 96 21.32 -10.79 10.15
N LYS A 97 22.16 -11.25 11.07
CA LYS A 97 23.07 -12.39 10.84
C LYS A 97 22.35 -13.73 11.02
N ALA A 98 21.31 -13.82 11.87
CA ALA A 98 20.46 -15.01 11.96
C ALA A 98 19.72 -15.27 10.65
N SER A 99 19.02 -14.26 10.10
CA SER A 99 18.32 -14.36 8.81
C SER A 99 19.22 -14.23 7.57
N GLY A 100 20.54 -14.36 7.71
CA GLY A 100 21.50 -14.37 6.60
C GLY A 100 21.70 -13.04 5.86
N HIS A 101 20.95 -11.98 6.18
CA HIS A 101 21.05 -10.66 5.56
C HIS A 101 22.46 -10.06 5.61
N VAL A 102 23.17 -10.19 6.74
CA VAL A 102 24.55 -9.69 6.88
C VAL A 102 25.52 -10.33 5.87
N GLU A 103 25.23 -11.55 5.41
CA GLU A 103 26.10 -12.34 4.54
C GLU A 103 25.66 -12.35 3.07
N LYS A 104 24.35 -12.16 2.81
CA LYS A 104 23.75 -12.28 1.46
C LYS A 104 23.23 -10.96 0.88
N PHE A 105 23.02 -9.92 1.68
CA PHE A 105 22.41 -8.66 1.24
C PHE A 105 23.44 -7.70 0.62
N THR A 106 24.21 -8.21 -0.36
CA THR A 106 25.32 -7.50 -1.02
C THR A 106 25.18 -7.49 -2.54
N ASP A 107 25.26 -6.31 -3.15
CA ASP A 107 25.31 -6.13 -4.60
C ASP A 107 26.74 -6.07 -5.14
N LEU A 108 26.93 -6.43 -6.40
CA LEU A 108 28.18 -6.16 -7.13
C LEU A 108 28.20 -4.72 -7.65
N MET A 109 29.15 -3.93 -7.15
CA MET A 109 29.32 -2.51 -7.47
C MET A 109 30.58 -2.28 -8.30
N VAL A 110 30.50 -1.37 -9.29
CA VAL A 110 31.66 -0.80 -9.99
C VAL A 110 31.72 0.72 -9.81
N LYS A 111 32.91 1.28 -9.98
CA LYS A 111 33.20 2.69 -9.73
C LYS A 111 33.92 3.32 -10.91
N ASP A 112 33.49 4.52 -11.34
CA ASP A 112 34.26 5.36 -12.27
C ASP A 112 35.61 5.70 -11.64
N GLU A 113 36.70 5.27 -12.27
CA GLU A 113 38.05 5.37 -11.69
C GLU A 113 38.56 6.81 -11.51
N LYS A 114 37.92 7.81 -12.17
CA LYS A 114 38.31 9.23 -12.09
C LYS A 114 37.35 10.07 -11.25
N THR A 115 36.05 9.87 -11.38
CA THR A 115 35.05 10.66 -10.61
C THR A 115 34.67 10.02 -9.28
N GLY A 116 34.82 8.70 -9.17
CA GLY A 116 34.40 7.94 -8.01
C GLY A 116 32.90 7.65 -7.94
N THR A 117 32.11 8.00 -8.95
CA THR A 117 30.68 7.65 -9.04
C THR A 117 30.51 6.14 -9.11
N CYS A 118 29.61 5.60 -8.27
CA CYS A 118 29.32 4.17 -8.20
C CYS A 118 28.08 3.77 -9.03
N TYR A 119 28.11 2.55 -9.57
CA TYR A 119 27.02 1.95 -10.35
C TYR A 119 26.86 0.47 -9.98
N ARG A 120 25.62 -0.06 -10.03
CA ARG A 120 25.34 -1.50 -9.95
C ARG A 120 25.90 -2.16 -11.22
N ALA A 121 26.72 -3.21 -11.06
CA ALA A 121 27.49 -3.78 -12.17
C ALA A 121 26.63 -4.57 -13.17
N ASP A 122 25.67 -5.33 -12.64
CA ASP A 122 24.60 -6.01 -13.36
C ASP A 122 23.74 -5.02 -14.18
N HIS A 123 23.35 -3.88 -13.59
CA HIS A 123 22.54 -2.88 -14.28
C HIS A 123 23.26 -2.29 -15.50
N LEU A 124 24.57 -2.03 -15.41
CA LEU A 124 25.31 -1.51 -16.56
C LEU A 124 25.35 -2.53 -17.72
N LEU A 125 25.46 -3.83 -17.41
CA LEU A 125 25.37 -4.89 -18.39
C LEU A 125 23.94 -5.03 -18.94
N LYS A 126 22.91 -4.94 -18.07
CA LYS A 126 21.48 -4.98 -18.42
C LYS A 126 21.09 -3.82 -19.35
N ASP A 127 21.47 -2.60 -19.00
CA ASP A 127 21.24 -1.38 -19.78
C ASP A 127 21.91 -1.50 -21.17
N TYR A 128 23.17 -1.96 -21.22
CA TYR A 128 23.91 -2.17 -22.47
C TYR A 128 23.26 -3.23 -23.37
N CYS A 129 22.95 -4.41 -22.83
CA CYS A 129 22.32 -5.51 -23.57
C CYS A 129 20.95 -5.08 -24.14
N ASN A 130 20.14 -4.37 -23.36
CA ASN A 130 18.85 -3.85 -23.82
C ASN A 130 19.00 -2.74 -24.87
N GLU A 131 19.92 -1.80 -24.68
CA GLU A 131 20.19 -0.74 -25.68
C GLU A 131 20.61 -1.34 -27.02
N LYS A 132 21.50 -2.35 -27.01
CA LYS A 132 21.91 -3.06 -28.22
C LYS A 132 20.77 -3.84 -28.87
N LEU A 133 19.99 -4.59 -28.10
CA LEU A 133 18.85 -5.36 -28.63
C LEU A 133 17.71 -4.48 -29.17
N GLN A 134 17.58 -3.23 -28.73
CA GLN A 134 16.51 -2.32 -29.16
C GLN A 134 16.94 -1.35 -30.29
N LYS A 135 18.18 -0.85 -30.27
CA LYS A 135 18.62 0.23 -31.19
C LYS A 135 19.53 -0.26 -32.32
N ASP A 136 20.19 -1.41 -32.20
CA ASP A 136 21.16 -1.88 -33.19
C ASP A 136 20.50 -2.76 -34.25
N LEU A 137 19.92 -2.11 -35.28
CA LEU A 137 19.31 -2.80 -36.43
C LEU A 137 20.29 -3.59 -37.29
N THR A 138 21.59 -3.60 -36.97
CA THR A 138 22.63 -4.36 -37.67
C THR A 138 23.16 -5.56 -36.86
N LEU A 139 22.58 -5.82 -35.69
CA LEU A 139 22.97 -6.93 -34.82
C LEU A 139 22.67 -8.29 -35.47
N SER A 140 23.65 -9.21 -35.50
CA SER A 140 23.44 -10.56 -36.04
C SER A 140 22.53 -11.39 -35.14
N SER A 141 21.85 -12.40 -35.71
CA SER A 141 20.97 -13.33 -34.98
C SER A 141 21.70 -13.99 -33.79
N ASP A 142 22.96 -14.38 -34.00
CA ASP A 142 23.76 -15.06 -32.98
C ASP A 142 24.15 -14.11 -31.84
N LYS A 143 24.50 -12.85 -32.16
CA LYS A 143 24.78 -11.83 -31.14
C LYS A 143 23.51 -11.40 -30.40
N ALA A 144 22.36 -11.40 -31.07
CA ALA A 144 21.07 -11.18 -30.44
C ALA A 144 20.67 -12.32 -29.49
N ALA A 145 21.01 -13.57 -29.82
CA ALA A 145 20.84 -14.73 -28.93
C ALA A 145 21.80 -14.66 -27.73
N GLU A 146 23.08 -14.31 -27.95
CA GLU A 146 24.08 -14.13 -26.90
C GLU A 146 23.65 -13.07 -25.87
N LEU A 147 23.23 -11.87 -26.31
CA LEU A 147 22.80 -10.81 -25.39
C LEU A 147 21.52 -11.20 -24.61
N LYS A 148 20.61 -11.99 -25.21
CA LYS A 148 19.44 -12.53 -24.50
C LYS A 148 19.81 -13.58 -23.47
N HIS A 149 20.79 -14.45 -23.77
CA HIS A 149 21.29 -15.43 -22.80
C HIS A 149 22.03 -14.75 -21.64
N VAL A 150 22.85 -13.73 -21.93
CA VAL A 150 23.50 -12.89 -20.90
C VAL A 150 22.47 -12.18 -20.01
N LEU A 151 21.36 -11.70 -20.57
CA LEU A 151 20.26 -11.12 -19.78
C LEU A 151 19.52 -12.15 -18.91
N ALA A 152 19.50 -13.43 -19.29
CA ALA A 152 18.84 -14.50 -18.55
C ALA A 152 19.73 -15.11 -17.44
N MET A 153 21.05 -15.06 -17.60
CA MET A 153 22.05 -15.51 -16.60
C MET A 153 22.58 -14.37 -15.71
N LEU A 154 22.05 -13.15 -15.85
CA LEU A 154 22.65 -11.93 -15.33
C LEU A 154 22.83 -11.94 -13.80
N ASP A 155 21.80 -12.39 -13.10
CA ASP A 155 21.75 -12.41 -11.63
C ASP A 155 22.54 -13.61 -11.03
N ASP A 156 22.92 -14.60 -11.86
CA ASP A 156 23.76 -15.75 -11.50
C ASP A 156 25.28 -15.49 -11.66
N PHE A 157 25.70 -14.36 -12.26
CA PHE A 157 27.10 -14.08 -12.57
C PHE A 157 27.96 -13.72 -11.33
N SER A 158 29.12 -14.37 -11.21
CA SER A 158 30.15 -13.97 -10.24
C SER A 158 30.77 -12.60 -10.54
N SER A 159 31.44 -12.01 -9.54
CA SER A 159 32.25 -10.78 -9.67
C SER A 159 33.22 -10.84 -10.87
N GLN A 160 33.82 -12.01 -11.10
CA GLN A 160 34.79 -12.27 -12.16
C GLN A 160 34.14 -12.36 -13.54
N GLU A 161 33.02 -13.06 -13.68
CA GLU A 161 32.28 -13.20 -14.95
C GLU A 161 31.64 -11.88 -15.37
N LEU A 162 31.02 -11.18 -14.41
CA LEU A 162 30.44 -9.86 -14.63
C LEU A 162 31.52 -8.83 -14.99
N GLY A 163 32.67 -8.87 -14.32
CA GLY A 163 33.83 -8.05 -14.66
C GLY A 163 34.42 -8.37 -16.04
N ALA A 164 34.47 -9.65 -16.41
CA ALA A 164 34.87 -10.09 -17.74
C ALA A 164 33.91 -9.58 -18.82
N LYS A 165 32.59 -9.69 -18.63
CA LYS A 165 31.57 -9.22 -19.58
C LYS A 165 31.54 -7.70 -19.74
N ILE A 166 31.66 -6.95 -18.65
CA ILE A 166 31.82 -5.49 -18.66
C ILE A 166 33.03 -5.08 -19.52
N LYS A 167 34.15 -5.80 -19.39
CA LYS A 167 35.38 -5.55 -20.16
C LYS A 167 35.30 -6.01 -21.62
N GLU A 168 34.71 -7.18 -21.88
CA GLU A 168 34.50 -7.76 -23.22
C GLU A 168 33.65 -6.84 -24.11
N TYR A 169 32.56 -6.29 -23.55
CA TYR A 169 31.65 -5.42 -24.28
C TYR A 169 32.05 -3.93 -24.25
N GLY A 170 33.19 -3.59 -23.64
CA GLY A 170 33.72 -2.22 -23.59
C GLY A 170 32.85 -1.24 -22.79
N ILE A 171 32.14 -1.73 -21.77
CA ILE A 171 31.20 -0.93 -20.98
C ILE A 171 31.99 0.08 -20.13
N THR A 172 31.56 1.33 -20.18
CA THR A 172 32.18 2.49 -19.50
C THR A 172 31.14 3.24 -18.68
N ALA A 173 31.60 4.10 -17.76
CA ALA A 173 30.72 4.94 -16.95
C ALA A 173 29.73 5.74 -17.83
N PRO A 174 28.40 5.59 -17.68
CA PRO A 174 27.41 6.09 -18.65
C PRO A 174 27.54 7.58 -18.98
N GLU A 175 27.81 8.40 -17.98
CA GLU A 175 27.84 9.87 -18.05
C GLU A 175 29.18 10.42 -18.56
N THR A 176 30.29 9.80 -18.18
CA THR A 176 31.66 10.33 -18.36
C THR A 176 32.47 9.57 -19.43
N LYS A 177 32.02 8.37 -19.81
CA LYS A 177 32.74 7.38 -20.63
C LYS A 177 34.14 7.02 -20.07
N ASN A 178 34.33 7.18 -18.77
CA ASN A 178 35.55 6.74 -18.08
C ASN A 178 35.59 5.21 -17.93
N PRO A 179 36.79 4.64 -17.74
CA PRO A 179 36.97 3.28 -17.23
C PRO A 179 36.22 3.05 -15.91
N LEU A 180 35.85 1.79 -15.70
CA LEU A 180 35.20 1.29 -14.49
C LEU A 180 36.13 0.31 -13.78
N SER A 181 36.12 0.33 -12.45
CA SER A 181 36.79 -0.68 -11.62
C SER A 181 36.26 -2.08 -11.92
N HIS A 182 36.99 -3.11 -11.47
CA HIS A 182 36.43 -4.46 -11.32
C HIS A 182 35.20 -4.42 -10.40
N PRO A 183 34.17 -5.28 -10.60
CA PRO A 183 33.05 -5.40 -9.67
C PRO A 183 33.50 -5.91 -8.29
N TYR A 184 33.00 -5.32 -7.21
CA TYR A 184 33.24 -5.73 -5.83
C TYR A 184 31.95 -5.69 -4.99
N PRO A 185 31.81 -6.54 -3.96
CA PRO A 185 30.58 -6.60 -3.15
C PRO A 185 30.38 -5.33 -2.30
N PHE A 186 29.14 -4.91 -2.18
CA PHE A 186 28.70 -3.75 -1.40
C PHE A 186 27.42 -4.07 -0.64
N ASN A 187 27.43 -3.91 0.69
CA ASN A 187 26.30 -4.24 1.54
C ASN A 187 25.18 -3.18 1.43
N LEU A 188 23.96 -3.65 1.15
CA LEU A 188 22.78 -2.80 0.94
C LEU A 188 22.05 -2.42 2.24
N MET A 189 22.56 -2.73 3.43
CA MET A 189 21.98 -2.29 4.69
C MET A 189 22.65 -1.00 5.19
N PHE A 190 21.86 -0.05 5.71
CA PHE A 190 22.42 1.13 6.36
C PHE A 190 22.93 0.78 7.76
N GLN A 191 24.24 0.65 7.92
CA GLN A 191 24.88 0.37 9.21
C GLN A 191 24.78 1.58 10.16
N THR A 192 24.65 1.30 11.46
CA THR A 192 24.61 2.27 12.56
C THR A 192 25.21 1.66 13.83
N SER A 193 25.31 2.45 14.90
CA SER A 193 25.76 1.99 16.22
C SER A 193 24.67 2.20 17.27
N ILE A 194 24.40 1.17 18.06
CA ILE A 194 23.43 1.19 19.14
C ILE A 194 24.13 1.67 20.42
N GLY A 195 23.78 2.87 20.87
CA GLY A 195 24.38 3.50 22.05
C GLY A 195 25.72 4.20 21.78
N PRO A 196 26.18 5.06 22.72
CA PRO A 196 27.26 6.02 22.49
C PRO A 196 28.67 5.41 22.45
N SER A 197 28.84 4.14 22.80
CA SER A 197 30.15 3.47 22.85
C SER A 197 30.61 2.90 21.50
N GLY A 198 29.71 2.80 20.50
CA GLY A 198 30.00 2.14 19.22
C GLY A 198 30.08 0.61 19.27
N LEU A 199 30.07 0.00 20.47
CA LEU A 199 30.36 -1.42 20.67
C LEU A 199 29.23 -2.38 20.24
N ALA A 200 28.01 -1.89 20.09
CA ALA A 200 26.87 -2.69 19.62
C ALA A 200 26.52 -2.28 18.17
N PRO A 201 26.99 -3.02 17.16
CA PRO A 201 26.62 -2.76 15.77
C PRO A 201 25.14 -3.07 15.52
N GLY A 202 24.52 -2.23 14.68
CA GLY A 202 23.17 -2.43 14.20
C GLY A 202 23.00 -1.92 12.78
N PHE A 203 21.83 -2.14 12.21
CA PHE A 203 21.46 -1.65 10.89
C PHE A 203 20.05 -1.07 10.91
N MET A 204 19.74 -0.21 9.97
CA MET A 204 18.34 0.06 9.60
C MET A 204 17.82 -1.17 8.83
N ARG A 205 16.65 -1.68 9.23
CA ARG A 205 16.09 -2.94 8.69
C ARG A 205 15.82 -2.89 7.17
N PRO A 206 16.15 -3.95 6.39
CA PRO A 206 15.88 -4.02 4.95
C PRO A 206 14.46 -4.50 4.58
N GLU A 207 13.73 -5.05 5.55
CA GLU A 207 12.35 -5.56 5.51
C GLU A 207 11.75 -5.37 6.93
N THR A 208 10.45 -5.60 7.12
CA THR A 208 9.78 -5.56 8.44
C THR A 208 9.50 -6.96 9.02
N ALA A 209 9.37 -7.99 8.18
CA ALA A 209 9.13 -9.40 8.54
C ALA A 209 9.95 -9.89 9.75
N GLN A 210 11.24 -9.55 9.81
CA GLN A 210 12.14 -9.90 10.92
C GLN A 210 11.65 -9.43 12.30
N GLY A 211 10.90 -8.33 12.37
CA GLY A 211 10.26 -7.86 13.60
C GLY A 211 9.13 -8.78 14.07
N ILE A 212 8.43 -9.42 13.14
CA ILE A 212 7.35 -10.37 13.44
C ILE A 212 7.95 -11.71 13.88
N PHE A 213 8.96 -12.23 13.18
CA PHE A 213 9.59 -13.52 13.51
C PHE A 213 10.19 -13.56 14.92
N VAL A 214 10.90 -12.52 15.37
CA VAL A 214 11.48 -12.50 16.73
C VAL A 214 10.42 -12.41 17.83
N ASN A 215 9.21 -11.96 17.51
CA ASN A 215 8.06 -11.89 18.41
C ASN A 215 7.07 -13.07 18.23
N PHE A 216 7.38 -14.06 17.38
CA PHE A 216 6.49 -15.17 17.03
C PHE A 216 5.88 -15.85 18.27
N LYS A 217 6.70 -16.10 19.30
CA LYS A 217 6.28 -16.80 20.52
C LYS A 217 5.17 -16.06 21.27
N ASP A 218 5.29 -14.74 21.40
CA ASP A 218 4.32 -13.93 22.12
C ASP A 218 3.05 -13.68 21.29
N LEU A 219 3.20 -13.59 19.96
CA LEU A 219 2.07 -13.53 19.01
C LEU A 219 1.26 -14.84 18.98
N TYR A 220 1.94 -15.99 18.93
CA TYR A 220 1.32 -17.31 19.00
C TYR A 220 0.62 -17.53 20.35
N TYR A 221 1.22 -17.10 21.45
CA TYR A 221 0.60 -17.11 22.78
C TYR A 221 -0.65 -16.20 22.83
N TYR A 222 -0.56 -14.98 22.27
CA TYR A 222 -1.68 -14.03 22.19
C TYR A 222 -2.85 -14.60 21.36
N ASN A 223 -2.57 -15.34 20.28
CA ASN A 223 -3.58 -16.10 19.52
C ASN A 223 -4.10 -17.37 20.25
N GLY A 224 -3.82 -17.52 21.55
CA GLY A 224 -4.26 -18.66 22.36
C GLY A 224 -3.55 -19.97 22.03
N ASN A 225 -2.34 -19.91 21.45
CA ASN A 225 -1.54 -21.04 20.99
C ASN A 225 -2.22 -21.86 19.88
N LYS A 226 -2.83 -21.17 18.89
CA LYS A 226 -3.51 -21.77 17.74
C LYS A 226 -2.90 -21.37 16.40
N LEU A 227 -3.04 -22.27 15.44
CA LEU A 227 -2.75 -22.07 14.01
C LEU A 227 -4.03 -22.36 13.18
N PRO A 228 -4.12 -21.84 11.94
CA PRO A 228 -3.25 -20.80 11.39
C PRO A 228 -3.46 -19.44 12.10
N PHE A 229 -2.49 -18.54 11.99
CA PHE A 229 -2.66 -17.14 12.39
C PHE A 229 -1.78 -16.22 11.56
N ALA A 230 -2.22 -14.98 11.36
CA ALA A 230 -1.44 -13.96 10.66
C ALA A 230 -1.05 -12.82 11.60
N ALA A 231 0.19 -12.38 11.50
CA ALA A 231 0.65 -11.11 12.05
C ALA A 231 1.03 -10.18 10.90
N ALA A 232 0.96 -8.87 11.13
CA ALA A 232 1.17 -7.87 10.09
C ALA A 232 1.99 -6.69 10.61
N GLN A 233 2.78 -6.04 9.76
CA GLN A 233 3.46 -4.79 10.11
C GLN A 233 3.39 -3.80 8.94
N ILE A 234 3.18 -2.52 9.25
CA ILE A 234 3.29 -1.41 8.29
C ILE A 234 4.38 -0.48 8.81
N GLY A 235 5.45 -0.26 8.04
CA GLY A 235 6.55 0.57 8.51
C GLY A 235 7.60 0.88 7.44
N GLN A 236 8.57 1.72 7.81
CA GLN A 236 9.71 2.02 6.93
C GLN A 236 10.69 0.84 6.89
N ALA A 237 11.24 0.59 5.70
CA ALA A 237 12.36 -0.28 5.43
C ALA A 237 13.41 0.49 4.61
N PHE A 238 14.68 0.06 4.74
CA PHE A 238 15.84 0.84 4.33
C PHE A 238 16.81 -0.03 3.54
N ARG A 239 17.05 0.32 2.27
CA ARG A 239 18.00 -0.38 1.39
C ARG A 239 18.94 0.65 0.79
N ASN A 240 20.23 0.57 1.09
CA ASN A 240 21.28 1.49 0.67
C ASN A 240 21.64 1.29 -0.82
N GLU A 241 20.65 1.48 -1.68
CA GLU A 241 20.72 1.31 -3.13
C GLU A 241 21.95 2.02 -3.73
N ILE A 242 22.69 1.34 -4.59
CA ILE A 242 23.92 1.88 -5.18
C ILE A 242 23.62 3.07 -6.11
N SER A 243 22.65 2.89 -7.03
CA SER A 243 22.25 3.93 -8.00
C SER A 243 20.72 3.99 -8.09
N PRO A 244 20.03 4.61 -7.11
CA PRO A 244 18.57 4.74 -7.13
C PRO A 244 18.13 5.63 -8.30
N ARG A 245 17.25 5.08 -9.13
CA ARG A 245 16.72 5.66 -10.37
C ARG A 245 15.20 5.44 -10.40
N GLN A 246 14.51 5.99 -11.42
CA GLN A 246 13.08 5.71 -11.68
C GLN A 246 12.10 6.22 -10.59
N GLY A 247 12.45 7.30 -9.88
CA GLY A 247 11.52 7.95 -8.94
C GLY A 247 11.21 7.09 -7.71
N LEU A 248 9.92 6.95 -7.39
CA LEU A 248 9.46 6.14 -6.24
C LEU A 248 9.65 4.62 -6.42
N LEU A 249 10.04 4.14 -7.62
CA LEU A 249 10.16 2.71 -7.89
C LEU A 249 11.38 2.05 -7.23
N ARG A 250 12.48 2.80 -7.08
CA ARG A 250 13.75 2.30 -6.52
C ARG A 250 14.41 3.37 -5.65
N VAL A 251 14.09 3.29 -4.36
CA VAL A 251 14.36 4.29 -3.31
C VAL A 251 15.08 3.67 -2.12
N ARG A 252 15.73 4.51 -1.30
CA ARG A 252 16.57 4.11 -0.17
C ARG A 252 15.82 3.98 1.15
N GLU A 253 14.71 4.70 1.28
CA GLU A 253 13.73 4.57 2.36
C GLU A 253 12.35 4.43 1.71
N PHE A 254 11.57 3.43 2.12
CA PHE A 254 10.23 3.20 1.63
C PHE A 254 9.36 2.53 2.68
N THR A 255 8.04 2.70 2.55
CA THR A 255 7.08 2.00 3.39
C THR A 255 6.77 0.65 2.79
N LEU A 256 6.94 -0.39 3.59
CA LEU A 256 6.38 -1.71 3.34
C LEU A 256 5.11 -1.87 4.18
N ALA A 257 4.23 -2.75 3.72
CA ALA A 257 3.25 -3.43 4.55
C ALA A 257 3.45 -4.92 4.32
N GLU A 258 3.65 -5.72 5.36
CA GLU A 258 3.99 -7.15 5.25
C GLU A 258 3.10 -7.96 6.19
N ILE A 259 2.88 -9.22 5.84
CA ILE A 259 2.00 -10.15 6.56
C ILE A 259 2.74 -11.48 6.67
N GLU A 260 2.98 -11.96 7.89
CA GLU A 260 3.45 -13.33 8.13
C GLU A 260 2.24 -14.20 8.49
N HIS A 261 1.79 -15.04 7.57
CA HIS A 261 0.74 -16.03 7.83
C HIS A 261 1.37 -17.37 8.23
N PHE A 262 1.36 -17.66 9.53
CA PHE A 262 1.84 -18.90 10.12
C PHE A 262 0.79 -20.00 9.96
N VAL A 263 1.20 -21.12 9.36
CA VAL A 263 0.33 -22.25 8.99
C VAL A 263 1.05 -23.58 9.28
N ASP A 264 0.30 -24.69 9.36
CA ASP A 264 0.88 -26.02 9.52
C ASP A 264 1.64 -26.42 8.23
N PRO A 265 2.87 -26.96 8.30
CA PRO A 265 3.55 -27.51 7.12
C PRO A 265 2.83 -28.71 6.48
N GLU A 266 2.00 -29.46 7.22
CA GLU A 266 1.24 -30.61 6.74
C GLU A 266 -0.19 -30.25 6.27
N ASP A 267 -0.73 -29.09 6.66
CA ASP A 267 -2.04 -28.58 6.18
C ASP A 267 -1.95 -27.10 5.79
N LYS A 268 -1.84 -26.84 4.49
CA LYS A 268 -1.91 -25.50 3.86
C LYS A 268 -3.22 -25.26 3.10
N SER A 269 -4.32 -25.83 3.59
CA SER A 269 -5.67 -25.42 3.18
C SER A 269 -6.02 -24.03 3.73
N HIS A 270 -6.99 -23.34 3.11
CA HIS A 270 -7.44 -22.05 3.64
C HIS A 270 -8.97 -21.91 3.65
N PRO A 271 -9.62 -21.67 4.81
CA PRO A 271 -11.07 -21.78 4.94
C PRO A 271 -11.85 -20.78 4.07
N LYS A 272 -11.25 -19.63 3.76
CA LYS A 272 -11.82 -18.61 2.86
C LYS A 272 -11.43 -18.79 1.38
N TYR A 273 -10.65 -19.81 0.99
CA TYR A 273 -10.16 -19.97 -0.39
C TYR A 273 -11.28 -19.94 -1.45
N ALA A 274 -12.44 -20.51 -1.13
CA ALA A 274 -13.62 -20.49 -2.00
C ALA A 274 -14.12 -19.09 -2.38
N GLU A 275 -13.85 -18.04 -1.60
CA GLU A 275 -14.24 -16.65 -1.90
C GLU A 275 -13.50 -16.06 -3.10
N VAL A 276 -12.29 -16.55 -3.38
CA VAL A 276 -11.39 -16.02 -4.41
C VAL A 276 -11.07 -17.03 -5.52
N ALA A 277 -11.35 -18.32 -5.32
CA ALA A 277 -11.01 -19.40 -6.25
C ALA A 277 -11.53 -19.16 -7.68
N ASP A 278 -12.70 -18.55 -7.87
CA ASP A 278 -13.28 -18.32 -9.20
C ASP A 278 -12.85 -16.99 -9.85
N LEU A 279 -11.87 -16.27 -9.28
CA LEU A 279 -11.24 -15.12 -9.92
C LEU A 279 -10.38 -15.55 -11.12
N GLU A 280 -10.38 -14.71 -12.16
CA GLU A 280 -9.68 -14.97 -13.43
C GLU A 280 -8.87 -13.72 -13.85
N PHE A 281 -7.53 -13.84 -13.83
CA PHE A 281 -6.61 -12.72 -14.09
C PHE A 281 -5.33 -13.20 -14.79
N LEU A 282 -4.47 -12.27 -15.20
CA LEU A 282 -3.22 -12.61 -15.89
C LEU A 282 -2.24 -13.28 -14.91
N MET A 283 -1.85 -14.51 -15.22
CA MET A 283 -0.83 -15.28 -14.53
C MET A 283 0.28 -15.66 -15.51
N PHE A 284 1.52 -15.71 -15.02
CA PHE A 284 2.71 -16.03 -15.79
C PHE A 284 3.53 -17.08 -15.03
N PRO A 285 3.16 -18.37 -15.14
CA PRO A 285 3.86 -19.48 -14.49
C PRO A 285 5.29 -19.66 -15.00
N ARG A 286 6.05 -20.56 -14.36
CA ARG A 286 7.40 -20.98 -14.79
C ARG A 286 7.42 -21.51 -16.23
N GLU A 287 6.44 -22.33 -16.61
CA GLU A 287 6.41 -22.99 -17.92
C GLU A 287 6.22 -22.00 -19.08
N GLU A 288 5.29 -21.04 -18.96
CA GLU A 288 5.12 -19.95 -19.92
C GLU A 288 6.38 -19.09 -20.05
N GLN A 289 7.05 -18.76 -18.93
CA GLN A 289 8.29 -17.99 -18.96
C GLN A 289 9.40 -18.73 -19.70
N MET A 290 9.68 -19.99 -19.32
CA MET A 290 10.75 -20.79 -19.91
C MET A 290 10.51 -21.16 -21.38
N SER A 291 9.24 -21.22 -21.80
CA SER A 291 8.86 -21.45 -23.21
C SER A 291 8.71 -20.16 -24.04
N GLY A 292 9.01 -18.98 -23.47
CA GLY A 292 8.94 -17.69 -24.16
C GLY A 292 7.51 -17.25 -24.53
N GLN A 293 6.49 -17.82 -23.88
CA GLN A 293 5.09 -17.43 -24.06
C GLN A 293 4.78 -16.14 -23.28
N SER A 294 3.60 -15.56 -23.52
CA SER A 294 3.07 -14.46 -22.71
C SER A 294 2.28 -14.97 -21.51
N ALA A 295 2.09 -14.12 -20.50
CA ALA A 295 1.11 -14.34 -19.44
C ALA A 295 -0.30 -14.64 -20.02
N LYS A 296 -1.03 -15.55 -19.37
CA LYS A 296 -2.36 -16.03 -19.79
C LYS A 296 -3.40 -15.68 -18.74
N ARG A 297 -4.68 -15.56 -19.10
CA ARG A 297 -5.74 -15.58 -18.09
C ARG A 297 -5.94 -17.01 -17.61
N ILE A 298 -5.85 -17.21 -16.30
CA ILE A 298 -6.04 -18.50 -15.64
C ILE A 298 -6.99 -18.26 -14.47
N ARG A 299 -7.86 -19.23 -14.17
CA ARG A 299 -8.70 -19.19 -12.96
C ARG A 299 -7.89 -19.66 -11.76
N LEU A 300 -8.01 -18.98 -10.64
CA LEU A 300 -7.22 -19.30 -9.44
C LEU A 300 -7.49 -20.75 -8.96
N ARG A 301 -8.73 -21.24 -9.06
CA ARG A 301 -9.14 -22.63 -8.84
C ARG A 301 -8.40 -23.61 -9.74
N GLU A 302 -8.27 -23.26 -11.02
CA GLU A 302 -7.57 -24.08 -12.01
C GLU A 302 -6.08 -24.15 -11.69
N ALA A 303 -5.46 -23.00 -11.38
CA ALA A 303 -4.05 -22.91 -11.03
C ALA A 303 -3.68 -23.75 -9.79
N VAL A 304 -4.46 -23.70 -8.71
CA VAL A 304 -4.23 -24.53 -7.52
C VAL A 304 -4.53 -26.01 -7.82
N SER A 305 -5.65 -26.33 -8.49
CA SER A 305 -6.01 -27.73 -8.80
C SER A 305 -5.02 -28.46 -9.72
N LYS A 306 -4.20 -27.71 -10.48
CA LYS A 306 -3.14 -28.22 -11.34
C LYS A 306 -1.75 -28.20 -10.67
N GLY A 307 -1.63 -27.71 -9.43
CA GLY A 307 -0.35 -27.52 -8.74
C GLY A 307 0.54 -26.42 -9.35
N ILE A 308 -0.02 -25.52 -10.17
CA ILE A 308 0.69 -24.35 -10.71
C ILE A 308 0.98 -23.37 -9.57
N VAL A 309 -0.04 -23.11 -8.73
CA VAL A 309 0.11 -22.47 -7.41
C VAL A 309 0.13 -23.60 -6.38
N ASN A 310 1.13 -23.60 -5.50
CA ASN A 310 1.44 -24.72 -4.61
C ASN A 310 0.28 -25.18 -3.69
N ASN A 311 -0.44 -24.24 -3.06
CA ASN A 311 -1.46 -24.54 -2.05
C ASN A 311 -2.57 -23.48 -1.98
N GLU A 312 -3.67 -23.79 -1.26
CA GLU A 312 -4.83 -22.90 -1.14
C GLU A 312 -4.53 -21.62 -0.37
N THR A 313 -3.66 -21.64 0.65
CA THR A 313 -3.29 -20.44 1.41
C THR A 313 -2.51 -19.45 0.54
N LEU A 314 -1.52 -19.92 -0.21
CA LEU A 314 -0.81 -19.11 -1.20
C LEU A 314 -1.77 -18.57 -2.27
N GLY A 315 -2.68 -19.43 -2.76
CA GLY A 315 -3.76 -19.03 -3.66
C GLY A 315 -4.66 -17.93 -3.06
N TYR A 316 -5.04 -18.05 -1.78
CA TYR A 316 -5.89 -17.07 -1.10
C TYR A 316 -5.28 -15.68 -1.12
N PHE A 317 -4.00 -15.59 -0.74
CA PHE A 317 -3.29 -14.31 -0.73
C PHE A 317 -3.10 -13.72 -2.13
N ILE A 318 -2.79 -14.53 -3.15
CA ILE A 318 -2.80 -14.08 -4.56
C ILE A 318 -4.17 -13.46 -4.92
N GLY A 319 -5.27 -14.13 -4.59
CA GLY A 319 -6.63 -13.65 -4.82
C GLY A 319 -6.96 -12.35 -4.06
N ARG A 320 -6.60 -12.25 -2.77
CA ARG A 320 -6.80 -11.04 -1.97
C ARG A 320 -5.93 -9.89 -2.45
N VAL A 321 -4.70 -10.12 -2.89
CA VAL A 321 -3.80 -9.10 -3.48
C VAL A 321 -4.38 -8.57 -4.80
N TYR A 322 -4.90 -9.44 -5.68
CA TYR A 322 -5.60 -9.00 -6.89
C TYR A 322 -6.78 -8.08 -6.55
N LEU A 323 -7.66 -8.50 -5.63
CA LEU A 323 -8.82 -7.70 -5.21
C LEU A 323 -8.43 -6.35 -4.58
N PHE A 324 -7.33 -6.32 -3.81
CA PHE A 324 -6.79 -5.09 -3.21
C PHE A 324 -6.34 -4.11 -4.31
N LEU A 325 -5.42 -4.52 -5.19
CA LEU A 325 -4.89 -3.67 -6.26
C LEU A 325 -5.99 -3.19 -7.21
N MET A 326 -6.95 -4.06 -7.53
CA MET A 326 -8.14 -3.70 -8.31
C MET A 326 -8.97 -2.58 -7.66
N ARG A 327 -9.25 -2.67 -6.35
CA ARG A 327 -10.02 -1.64 -5.63
C ARG A 327 -9.26 -0.32 -5.45
N LEU A 328 -7.91 -0.34 -5.44
CA LEU A 328 -7.12 0.89 -5.48
C LEU A 328 -7.30 1.66 -6.82
N GLY A 329 -7.62 0.97 -7.91
CA GLY A 329 -7.73 1.54 -9.26
C GLY A 329 -6.61 1.11 -10.23
N ILE A 330 -5.88 0.03 -9.92
CA ILE A 330 -4.93 -0.56 -10.87
C ILE A 330 -5.71 -1.25 -12.01
N ASP A 331 -5.40 -0.88 -13.26
CA ASP A 331 -6.02 -1.50 -14.43
C ASP A 331 -5.71 -3.01 -14.56
N LYS A 332 -6.75 -3.85 -14.56
CA LYS A 332 -6.71 -5.33 -14.61
C LYS A 332 -5.94 -5.91 -15.81
N ASP A 333 -5.82 -5.14 -16.87
CA ASP A 333 -5.19 -5.57 -18.13
C ASP A 333 -3.69 -5.21 -18.15
N ARG A 334 -3.21 -4.53 -17.10
CA ARG A 334 -1.82 -4.13 -16.84
C ARG A 334 -1.33 -4.62 -15.45
N LEU A 335 -1.97 -5.66 -14.91
CA LEU A 335 -1.64 -6.34 -13.66
C LEU A 335 -1.50 -7.84 -13.97
N ARG A 336 -0.38 -8.46 -13.58
CA ARG A 336 -0.15 -9.91 -13.72
C ARG A 336 0.50 -10.48 -12.46
N PHE A 337 0.36 -11.78 -12.26
CA PHE A 337 1.09 -12.53 -11.23
C PHE A 337 2.15 -13.40 -11.90
N ARG A 338 3.44 -13.15 -11.61
CA ARG A 338 4.58 -13.87 -12.20
C ARG A 338 5.18 -14.81 -11.17
N GLN A 339 5.32 -16.09 -11.52
CA GLN A 339 5.96 -17.08 -10.65
C GLN A 339 7.48 -16.94 -10.74
N HIS A 340 8.21 -16.97 -9.61
CA HIS A 340 9.68 -16.97 -9.63
C HIS A 340 10.22 -18.21 -10.34
N LEU A 341 11.27 -18.06 -11.15
CA LEU A 341 12.02 -19.17 -11.75
C LEU A 341 12.82 -19.94 -10.69
N ALA A 342 13.28 -21.15 -11.02
CA ALA A 342 13.95 -22.03 -10.06
C ALA A 342 15.32 -21.52 -9.55
N ASN A 343 15.99 -20.64 -10.30
CA ASN A 343 17.19 -19.91 -9.88
C ASN A 343 16.87 -18.58 -9.16
N GLU A 344 15.72 -17.95 -9.48
CA GLU A 344 15.25 -16.75 -8.77
C GLU A 344 14.74 -17.04 -7.35
N MET A 345 14.20 -18.25 -7.11
CA MET A 345 13.69 -18.62 -5.79
C MET A 345 14.79 -18.56 -4.72
N ALA A 346 14.48 -17.92 -3.60
CA ALA A 346 15.28 -18.12 -2.39
C ALA A 346 15.33 -19.62 -2.05
N HIS A 347 16.53 -20.13 -1.74
CA HIS A 347 16.84 -21.52 -1.37
C HIS A 347 15.99 -22.21 -0.28
N TYR A 348 15.08 -21.48 0.38
CA TYR A 348 14.14 -21.97 1.39
C TYR A 348 12.65 -21.87 0.99
N ALA A 349 12.35 -21.23 -0.16
CA ALA A 349 10.99 -20.99 -0.60
C ALA A 349 10.43 -22.20 -1.36
N ALA A 350 9.19 -22.59 -1.04
CA ALA A 350 8.49 -23.70 -1.70
C ALA A 350 7.76 -23.27 -2.98
N ASP A 351 7.33 -22.00 -3.04
CA ASP A 351 6.83 -21.32 -4.23
C ASP A 351 6.85 -19.79 -3.99
N CYS A 352 6.83 -18.99 -5.05
CA CYS A 352 6.81 -17.52 -4.93
C CYS A 352 6.20 -16.85 -6.17
N TRP A 353 5.37 -15.83 -5.95
CA TRP A 353 4.63 -15.09 -6.97
C TRP A 353 4.69 -13.57 -6.77
N ASP A 354 5.18 -12.85 -7.78
CA ASP A 354 5.17 -11.38 -7.81
C ASP A 354 3.88 -10.86 -8.43
N ALA A 355 3.15 -9.98 -7.73
CA ALA A 355 2.15 -9.11 -8.35
C ALA A 355 2.87 -7.96 -9.07
N GLU A 356 2.99 -8.06 -10.38
CA GLU A 356 3.66 -7.08 -11.24
C GLU A 356 2.66 -6.16 -11.94
N ILE A 357 2.97 -4.87 -11.99
CA ILE A 357 2.16 -3.84 -12.62
C ILE A 357 2.94 -3.22 -13.78
N GLU A 358 2.36 -3.15 -14.98
CA GLU A 358 3.01 -2.54 -16.17
C GLU A 358 2.91 -1.01 -16.12
N CYS A 359 4.00 -0.33 -15.79
CA CYS A 359 4.13 1.13 -15.88
C CYS A 359 4.95 1.56 -17.12
N SER A 360 5.23 2.85 -17.27
CA SER A 360 6.05 3.42 -18.35
C SER A 360 7.51 2.91 -18.36
N TYR A 361 7.99 2.33 -17.25
CA TYR A 361 9.27 1.63 -17.14
C TYR A 361 9.18 0.12 -17.44
N GLY A 362 8.00 -0.42 -17.74
CA GLY A 362 7.74 -1.85 -17.93
C GLY A 362 7.01 -2.49 -16.74
N TRP A 363 7.05 -3.82 -16.68
CA TRP A 363 6.50 -4.60 -15.56
C TRP A 363 7.36 -4.42 -14.32
N ILE A 364 6.74 -4.01 -13.20
CA ILE A 364 7.41 -3.78 -11.93
C ILE A 364 6.73 -4.61 -10.84
N GLU A 365 7.50 -5.47 -10.19
CA GLU A 365 7.13 -6.17 -8.94
C GLU A 365 6.68 -5.14 -7.88
N CYS A 366 5.45 -5.29 -7.39
CA CYS A 366 4.81 -4.37 -6.46
C CYS A 366 4.31 -5.06 -5.17
N VAL A 367 4.08 -6.36 -5.21
CA VAL A 367 3.82 -7.22 -4.05
C VAL A 367 4.51 -8.56 -4.28
N GLY A 368 5.43 -8.97 -3.41
CA GLY A 368 5.94 -10.35 -3.39
C GLY A 368 5.01 -11.24 -2.58
N ILE A 369 4.81 -12.49 -3.00
CA ILE A 369 3.95 -13.46 -2.30
C ILE A 369 4.68 -14.82 -2.24
N ALA A 370 5.40 -15.06 -1.14
CA ALA A 370 6.30 -16.21 -0.98
C ALA A 370 5.76 -17.24 0.02
N ASP A 371 5.98 -18.53 -0.25
CA ASP A 371 5.90 -19.60 0.75
C ASP A 371 7.33 -19.84 1.29
N ARG A 372 7.73 -19.13 2.36
CA ARG A 372 9.09 -19.15 2.94
C ARG A 372 9.42 -20.45 3.69
N SER A 373 8.51 -21.42 3.67
CA SER A 373 8.52 -22.61 4.53
C SER A 373 8.76 -22.21 6.00
N ALA A 374 9.68 -22.87 6.71
CA ALA A 374 9.92 -22.67 8.14
C ALA A 374 11.26 -21.95 8.44
N TYR A 375 11.95 -21.44 7.41
CA TYR A 375 13.35 -21.02 7.47
C TYR A 375 13.66 -19.96 8.54
N ASP A 376 12.94 -18.84 8.56
CA ASP A 376 13.23 -17.75 9.49
C ASP A 376 13.05 -18.16 10.95
N LEU A 377 12.01 -18.95 11.26
CA LEU A 377 11.77 -19.47 12.60
C LEU A 377 12.84 -20.49 13.03
N HIS A 378 13.32 -21.34 12.12
CA HIS A 378 14.48 -22.21 12.37
C HIS A 378 15.76 -21.41 12.63
N ALA A 379 16.11 -20.48 11.73
CA ALA A 379 17.34 -19.70 11.83
C ALA A 379 17.39 -18.85 13.12
N HIS A 380 16.28 -18.22 13.51
CA HIS A 380 16.18 -17.52 14.79
C HIS A 380 16.19 -18.48 16.00
N SER A 381 15.57 -19.66 15.91
CA SER A 381 15.62 -20.67 16.98
C SER A 381 17.05 -21.17 17.23
N GLU A 382 17.76 -21.54 16.17
CA GLU A 382 19.16 -22.00 16.22
C GLU A 382 20.09 -20.90 16.73
N LYS A 383 19.88 -19.64 16.30
CA LYS A 383 20.76 -18.54 16.67
C LYS A 383 20.53 -18.00 18.08
N SER A 384 19.31 -18.08 18.60
CA SER A 384 18.94 -17.59 19.94
C SER A 384 18.94 -18.67 21.03
N GLY A 385 18.79 -19.95 20.67
CA GLY A 385 18.51 -21.04 21.59
C GLY A 385 17.07 -21.06 22.12
N VAL A 386 16.17 -20.20 21.62
CA VAL A 386 14.76 -20.14 22.00
C VAL A 386 13.91 -20.86 20.94
N PRO A 387 13.20 -21.95 21.27
CA PRO A 387 12.43 -22.69 20.27
C PRO A 387 11.18 -21.91 19.82
N LEU A 388 11.13 -21.52 18.54
CA LEU A 388 10.00 -20.87 17.88
C LEU A 388 9.10 -21.91 17.20
N VAL A 389 8.44 -22.73 18.01
CA VAL A 389 7.61 -23.88 17.58
C VAL A 389 6.16 -23.71 17.99
N ALA A 390 5.26 -24.38 17.26
CA ALA A 390 3.86 -24.52 17.60
C ALA A 390 3.56 -25.91 18.19
N HIS A 391 2.38 -26.02 18.81
CA HIS A 391 1.86 -27.22 19.44
C HIS A 391 0.45 -27.53 18.93
N GLU A 392 0.26 -28.74 18.42
CA GLU A 392 -1.05 -29.29 18.00
C GLU A 392 -1.40 -30.43 18.95
N LYS A 393 -2.49 -30.30 19.72
CA LYS A 393 -2.95 -31.37 20.62
C LYS A 393 -3.70 -32.43 19.81
N PHE A 394 -3.30 -33.69 19.92
CA PHE A 394 -4.04 -34.78 19.32
C PHE A 394 -5.39 -34.98 20.02
N SER A 395 -6.40 -35.40 19.26
CA SER A 395 -7.71 -35.80 19.80
C SER A 395 -7.60 -37.00 20.76
N GLU A 396 -6.73 -37.95 20.43
CA GLU A 396 -6.36 -39.10 21.26
C GLU A 396 -4.83 -39.22 21.35
N PRO A 397 -4.24 -39.60 22.51
CA PRO A 397 -2.78 -39.68 22.67
C PRO A 397 -2.19 -40.81 21.80
N LYS A 398 -1.22 -40.48 20.95
CA LYS A 398 -0.54 -41.45 20.09
C LYS A 398 0.49 -42.23 20.92
N GLU A 399 0.40 -43.57 20.93
CA GLU A 399 1.48 -44.43 21.43
C GLU A 399 2.54 -44.56 20.34
N LEU A 400 3.74 -44.03 20.60
CA LEU A 400 4.91 -44.18 19.75
C LEU A 400 5.96 -45.02 20.47
N GLU A 401 6.45 -46.07 19.81
CA GLU A 401 7.65 -46.78 20.24
C GLU A 401 8.87 -45.94 19.83
N LYS A 402 9.48 -45.27 20.80
CA LYS A 402 10.64 -44.40 20.57
C LYS A 402 11.91 -45.08 21.08
N LEU A 403 12.97 -45.06 20.27
CA LEU A 403 14.28 -45.49 20.73
C LEU A 403 14.82 -44.47 21.75
N VAL A 404 15.00 -44.91 22.98
CA VAL A 404 15.55 -44.12 24.09
C VAL A 404 16.99 -44.52 24.33
N ILE A 405 17.89 -43.57 24.05
CA ILE A 405 19.31 -43.65 24.36
C ILE A 405 19.52 -42.87 25.67
N THR A 406 19.98 -43.53 26.72
CA THR A 406 20.27 -42.92 28.02
C THR A 406 21.75 -43.11 28.36
N PRO A 407 22.60 -42.08 28.16
CA PRO A 407 23.99 -42.11 28.60
C PRO A 407 24.08 -42.08 30.12
N ILE A 408 24.77 -43.06 30.70
CA ILE A 408 24.92 -43.21 32.15
C ILE A 408 26.06 -42.27 32.61
N LYS A 409 25.69 -41.01 32.83
CA LYS A 409 26.62 -39.87 33.03
C LYS A 409 27.63 -40.10 34.16
N LYS A 410 27.33 -40.94 35.17
CA LYS A 410 28.28 -41.35 36.21
C LYS A 410 29.45 -42.18 35.66
N GLU A 411 29.17 -43.26 34.93
CA GLU A 411 30.20 -44.18 34.42
C GLU A 411 30.98 -43.53 33.26
N LEU A 412 30.30 -42.76 32.41
CA LEU A 412 30.94 -41.92 31.39
C LEU A 412 31.88 -40.87 31.99
N GLY A 413 31.53 -40.27 33.13
CA GLY A 413 32.40 -39.34 33.85
C GLY A 413 33.63 -39.99 34.48
N LEU A 414 33.50 -41.23 34.96
CA LEU A 414 34.63 -42.00 35.50
C LEU A 414 35.64 -42.38 34.41
N ALA A 415 35.16 -42.78 33.23
CA ALA A 415 36.01 -43.15 32.10
C ALA A 415 36.61 -41.94 31.36
N PHE A 416 35.76 -41.01 30.89
CA PHE A 416 36.16 -39.96 29.96
C PHE A 416 36.46 -38.60 30.60
N LYS A 417 36.11 -38.41 31.88
CA LYS A 417 36.48 -37.23 32.69
C LYS A 417 36.17 -35.90 31.97
N GLY A 418 37.18 -35.14 31.55
CA GLY A 418 36.98 -33.87 30.84
C GLY A 418 36.24 -34.01 29.49
N SER A 419 36.43 -35.13 28.80
CA SER A 419 35.79 -35.42 27.50
C SER A 419 34.35 -35.92 27.64
N GLN A 420 33.86 -36.19 28.87
CA GLN A 420 32.54 -36.75 29.15
C GLN A 420 31.41 -36.01 28.40
N LYS A 421 31.44 -34.67 28.40
CA LYS A 421 30.38 -33.86 27.79
C LYS A 421 30.18 -34.20 26.31
N MET A 422 31.29 -34.26 25.57
CA MET A 422 31.29 -34.47 24.12
C MET A 422 30.87 -35.90 23.75
N VAL A 423 31.26 -36.89 24.57
CA VAL A 423 30.81 -38.29 24.43
C VAL A 423 29.30 -38.42 24.72
N VAL A 424 28.79 -37.73 25.75
CA VAL A 424 27.35 -37.68 26.07
C VAL A 424 26.55 -37.04 24.93
N GLU A 425 27.00 -35.89 24.41
CA GLU A 425 26.34 -35.18 23.31
C GLU A 425 26.34 -36.02 22.01
N ALA A 426 27.43 -36.74 21.71
CA ALA A 426 27.48 -37.64 20.56
C ALA A 426 26.57 -38.88 20.72
N LEU A 427 26.49 -39.48 21.92
CA LEU A 427 25.56 -40.57 22.20
C LEU A 427 24.09 -40.12 22.12
N GLU A 428 23.77 -38.93 22.63
CA GLU A 428 22.41 -38.35 22.56
C GLU A 428 22.02 -37.95 21.11
N ALA A 429 22.98 -37.84 20.19
CA ALA A 429 22.79 -37.46 18.79
C ALA A 429 22.83 -38.62 17.77
N MET A 430 23.01 -39.88 18.19
CA MET A 430 23.05 -41.04 17.28
C MET A 430 21.73 -41.21 16.50
N ARG A 431 21.81 -41.61 15.23
CA ARG A 431 20.62 -41.96 14.45
C ARG A 431 20.04 -43.29 14.93
N GLU A 432 18.73 -43.49 14.74
CA GLU A 432 18.01 -44.68 15.21
C GLU A 432 18.68 -46.00 14.78
N LYS A 433 19.11 -46.10 13.52
CA LYS A 433 19.83 -47.27 13.01
C LYS A 433 21.17 -47.47 13.71
N GLU A 434 21.98 -46.42 13.87
CA GLU A 434 23.30 -46.48 14.51
C GLU A 434 23.19 -46.91 15.98
N ALA A 435 22.18 -46.41 16.68
CA ALA A 435 21.91 -46.80 18.06
C ALA A 435 21.36 -48.24 18.18
N LEU A 436 20.59 -48.74 17.22
CA LEU A 436 20.19 -50.15 17.14
C LEU A 436 21.38 -51.08 16.82
N ASP A 437 22.24 -50.70 15.88
CA ASP A 437 23.47 -51.41 15.54
C ASP A 437 24.44 -51.43 16.74
N MET A 438 24.60 -50.30 17.44
CA MET A 438 25.32 -50.19 18.71
C MET A 438 24.73 -51.10 19.79
N LYS A 439 23.40 -51.13 19.95
CA LYS A 439 22.73 -51.99 20.93
C LYS A 439 23.06 -53.47 20.66
N ALA A 440 22.98 -53.91 19.40
CA ALA A 440 23.33 -55.28 19.02
C ALA A 440 24.81 -55.61 19.28
N ALA A 441 25.72 -54.65 19.07
CA ALA A 441 27.14 -54.81 19.42
C ALA A 441 27.35 -54.92 20.94
N LEU A 442 26.73 -54.04 21.75
CA LEU A 442 26.80 -54.07 23.21
C LEU A 442 26.14 -55.32 23.82
N GLU A 443 25.12 -55.89 23.17
CA GLU A 443 24.48 -57.14 23.59
C GLU A 443 25.28 -58.40 23.22
N SER A 444 26.07 -58.38 22.14
CA SER A 444 26.85 -59.53 21.66
C SER A 444 28.31 -59.55 22.11
N LYS A 445 28.94 -58.39 22.29
CA LYS A 445 30.37 -58.24 22.68
C LYS A 445 30.57 -57.58 24.04
N GLY A 446 29.57 -56.87 24.58
CA GLY A 446 29.68 -56.09 25.82
C GLY A 446 30.28 -54.69 25.66
N GLU A 447 31.06 -54.47 24.59
CA GLU A 447 31.68 -53.21 24.22
C GLU A 447 31.65 -52.96 22.70
N VAL A 448 31.80 -51.69 22.32
CA VAL A 448 31.80 -51.23 20.92
C VAL A 448 32.73 -50.02 20.78
N GLU A 449 33.35 -49.87 19.62
CA GLU A 449 34.05 -48.64 19.23
C GLU A 449 33.06 -47.63 18.66
N PHE A 450 33.13 -46.39 19.14
CA PHE A 450 32.23 -45.30 18.77
C PHE A 450 33.04 -44.06 18.38
N GLU A 451 32.90 -43.60 17.14
CA GLU A 451 33.57 -42.39 16.64
C GLU A 451 32.87 -41.14 17.18
N VAL A 452 33.59 -40.29 17.92
CA VAL A 452 33.06 -39.02 18.42
C VAL A 452 33.64 -37.88 17.59
N CYS A 453 32.94 -37.51 16.52
CA CYS A 453 33.42 -36.54 15.53
C CYS A 453 33.77 -35.15 16.10
N THR A 454 33.23 -34.79 17.28
CA THR A 454 33.58 -33.55 18.00
C THR A 454 34.92 -33.64 18.75
N LEU A 455 35.37 -34.85 19.10
CA LEU A 455 36.71 -35.13 19.64
C LEU A 455 37.74 -35.46 18.54
N GLY A 456 37.27 -36.01 17.42
CA GLY A 456 38.15 -36.55 16.36
C GLY A 456 38.79 -37.89 16.72
N GLU A 457 38.27 -38.58 17.73
CA GLU A 457 38.78 -39.84 18.27
C GLU A 457 37.67 -40.89 18.40
N THR A 458 38.05 -42.16 18.29
CA THR A 458 37.18 -43.32 18.53
C THR A 458 37.31 -43.77 19.98
N VAL A 459 36.18 -43.85 20.70
CA VAL A 459 36.13 -44.25 22.12
C VAL A 459 35.43 -45.59 22.31
N THR A 460 35.91 -46.40 23.25
CA THR A 460 35.28 -47.67 23.61
C THR A 460 34.10 -47.43 24.55
N ILE A 461 32.88 -47.63 24.07
CA ILE A 461 31.64 -47.59 24.87
C ILE A 461 31.30 -49.01 25.30
N ASN A 462 30.98 -49.20 26.58
CA ASN A 462 30.58 -50.50 27.13
C ASN A 462 29.16 -50.47 27.73
N LYS A 463 28.59 -51.65 27.99
CA LYS A 463 27.19 -51.82 28.41
C LYS A 463 26.81 -51.09 29.73
N SER A 464 27.78 -50.68 30.54
CA SER A 464 27.60 -49.85 31.74
C SER A 464 27.53 -48.34 31.47
N MET A 465 27.85 -47.88 30.26
CA MET A 465 27.92 -46.46 29.90
C MET A 465 26.68 -45.93 29.17
N VAL A 466 25.89 -46.79 28.52
CA VAL A 466 24.68 -46.38 27.80
C VAL A 466 23.61 -47.46 27.86
N SER A 467 22.37 -47.05 28.09
CA SER A 467 21.18 -47.90 27.94
C SER A 467 20.46 -47.52 26.65
N ILE A 468 20.16 -48.50 25.79
CA ILE A 468 19.46 -48.30 24.52
C ILE A 468 18.28 -49.28 24.47
N HIS A 469 17.06 -48.76 24.46
CA HIS A 469 15.82 -49.55 24.48
C HIS A 469 14.67 -48.83 23.78
N MET A 470 13.63 -49.57 23.37
CA MET A 470 12.39 -48.97 22.86
C MET A 470 11.47 -48.69 24.05
N GLU A 471 10.97 -47.46 24.19
CA GLU A 471 9.96 -47.08 25.17
C GLU A 471 8.64 -46.74 24.47
N LYS A 472 7.51 -47.24 24.97
CA LYS A 472 6.17 -46.84 24.52
C LYS A 472 5.78 -45.52 25.17
N LYS A 473 6.08 -44.42 24.49
CA LYS A 473 5.74 -43.08 24.95
C LYS A 473 4.37 -42.67 24.41
N LYS A 474 3.49 -42.21 25.29
CA LYS A 474 2.24 -41.54 24.90
C LYS A 474 2.54 -40.07 24.64
N GLU A 475 2.45 -39.66 23.37
CA GLU A 475 2.57 -38.25 23.00
C GLU A 475 1.17 -37.65 22.83
N HIS A 476 0.90 -36.59 23.58
CA HIS A 476 -0.40 -35.91 23.63
C HIS A 476 -0.51 -34.73 22.64
N GLN A 477 0.61 -34.35 22.01
CA GLN A 477 0.69 -33.23 21.08
C GLN A 477 1.85 -33.41 20.09
N ARG A 478 1.66 -32.95 18.84
CA ARG A 478 2.72 -32.72 17.86
C ARG A 478 3.43 -31.40 18.21
N VAL A 479 4.72 -31.32 17.89
CA VAL A 479 5.53 -30.10 18.02
C VAL A 479 6.28 -29.90 16.72
N PHE A 480 6.12 -28.73 16.10
CA PHE A 480 6.69 -28.43 14.78
C PHE A 480 6.97 -26.94 14.62
N THR A 481 7.84 -26.59 13.67
CA THR A 481 8.03 -25.20 13.23
C THR A 481 6.97 -24.87 12.17
N PRO A 482 6.15 -23.83 12.32
CA PRO A 482 5.17 -23.44 11.31
C PRO A 482 5.81 -23.11 9.96
N SER A 483 5.06 -23.35 8.88
CA SER A 483 5.35 -22.69 7.59
C SER A 483 4.83 -21.25 7.60
N VAL A 484 5.44 -20.39 6.79
CA VAL A 484 5.05 -18.98 6.64
C VAL A 484 4.72 -18.69 5.17
N ILE A 485 3.53 -18.11 4.93
CA ILE A 485 3.21 -17.42 3.68
C ILE A 485 3.37 -15.92 3.92
N GLU A 486 4.22 -15.26 3.12
CA GLU A 486 4.52 -13.83 3.21
C GLU A 486 4.04 -13.06 1.97
N PRO A 487 2.95 -12.28 2.10
CA PRO A 487 2.64 -11.17 1.21
C PRO A 487 3.33 -9.85 1.65
N SER A 488 4.38 -9.42 0.95
CA SER A 488 5.11 -8.15 1.18
C SER A 488 4.79 -7.10 0.12
N PHE A 489 4.29 -5.93 0.53
CA PHE A 489 3.72 -4.90 -0.35
C PHE A 489 4.63 -3.66 -0.46
N GLY A 490 5.16 -3.41 -1.66
CA GLY A 490 5.92 -2.21 -2.02
C GLY A 490 5.04 -0.96 -2.18
N ILE A 491 4.54 -0.40 -1.07
CA ILE A 491 3.54 0.70 -1.07
C ILE A 491 3.93 1.88 -1.96
N GLY A 492 5.21 2.26 -2.00
CA GLY A 492 5.71 3.33 -2.88
C GLY A 492 5.57 3.02 -4.38
N ARG A 493 5.80 1.75 -4.78
CA ARG A 493 5.64 1.28 -6.15
C ARG A 493 4.17 1.21 -6.54
N ILE A 494 3.33 0.64 -5.67
CA ILE A 494 1.87 0.57 -5.85
C ILE A 494 1.28 1.97 -6.07
N ILE A 495 1.69 2.96 -5.28
CA ILE A 495 1.25 4.36 -5.41
C ILE A 495 1.74 4.99 -6.72
N TYR A 496 2.97 4.73 -7.15
CA TYR A 496 3.48 5.23 -8.44
C TYR A 496 2.70 4.64 -9.63
N CYS A 497 2.49 3.32 -9.66
CA CYS A 497 1.72 2.67 -10.71
C CYS A 497 0.25 3.11 -10.70
N LEU A 498 -0.34 3.35 -9.52
CA LEU A 498 -1.66 3.96 -9.37
C LEU A 498 -1.71 5.36 -10.00
N PHE A 499 -0.69 6.22 -9.82
CA PHE A 499 -0.62 7.51 -10.48
C PHE A 499 -0.63 7.36 -12.01
N GLU A 500 0.18 6.46 -12.59
CA GLU A 500 0.18 6.25 -14.04
C GLU A 500 -1.11 5.61 -14.58
N HIS A 501 -1.73 4.68 -13.85
CA HIS A 501 -2.96 4.00 -14.30
C HIS A 501 -4.20 4.91 -14.18
N THR A 502 -4.11 5.96 -13.36
CA THR A 502 -5.15 6.98 -13.23
C THR A 502 -4.87 8.30 -13.94
N PHE A 503 -3.65 8.56 -14.41
CA PHE A 503 -3.37 9.79 -15.18
C PHE A 503 -3.97 9.73 -16.58
N TYR A 504 -4.67 10.79 -17.00
CA TYR A 504 -5.04 11.01 -18.39
C TYR A 504 -5.08 12.50 -18.74
N THR A 505 -5.02 12.81 -20.03
CA THR A 505 -5.19 14.16 -20.55
C THR A 505 -6.52 14.28 -21.30
N ARG A 506 -7.08 15.49 -21.33
CA ARG A 506 -8.30 15.80 -22.09
C ARG A 506 -8.30 17.25 -22.56
N GLN A 507 -8.81 17.49 -23.77
CA GLN A 507 -8.90 18.84 -24.32
C GLN A 507 -9.84 19.75 -23.50
N SER A 508 -9.45 21.01 -23.35
CA SER A 508 -10.31 22.11 -22.92
C SER A 508 -11.44 22.34 -23.93
N LYS A 509 -12.58 22.87 -23.49
CA LYS A 509 -13.68 23.29 -24.40
C LYS A 509 -13.27 24.38 -25.40
N ALA A 510 -12.17 25.10 -25.13
CA ALA A 510 -11.60 26.10 -26.03
C ALA A 510 -10.63 25.51 -27.08
N GLY A 511 -10.25 24.23 -26.97
CA GLY A 511 -9.21 23.60 -27.81
C GLY A 511 -7.77 23.95 -27.39
N ASP A 512 -7.52 25.17 -26.91
CA ASP A 512 -6.18 25.74 -26.68
C ASP A 512 -5.34 25.09 -25.56
N GLU A 513 -5.97 24.43 -24.58
CA GLU A 513 -5.29 23.87 -23.40
C GLU A 513 -5.58 22.36 -23.26
N GLN A 514 -4.53 21.56 -23.02
CA GLN A 514 -4.66 20.18 -22.53
C GLN A 514 -4.79 20.20 -21.00
N LEU A 515 -5.78 19.47 -20.47
CA LEU A 515 -6.05 19.38 -19.04
C LEU A 515 -5.64 18.00 -18.52
N ASN A 516 -4.66 17.96 -17.62
CA ASN A 516 -4.21 16.76 -16.93
C ASN A 516 -5.19 16.43 -15.78
N VAL A 517 -5.53 15.15 -15.61
CA VAL A 517 -6.48 14.65 -14.61
C VAL A 517 -6.00 13.33 -14.03
N PHE A 518 -6.19 13.11 -12.73
CA PHE A 518 -6.07 11.78 -12.12
C PHE A 518 -7.46 11.19 -11.83
N ARG A 519 -7.85 10.13 -12.56
CA ARG A 519 -9.10 9.37 -12.33
C ARG A 519 -9.02 8.46 -11.09
N PHE A 520 -8.63 9.00 -9.93
CA PHE A 520 -8.58 8.25 -8.68
C PHE A 520 -9.98 7.73 -8.28
N PRO A 521 -10.14 6.45 -7.90
CA PRO A 521 -11.31 6.01 -7.15
C PRO A 521 -11.50 6.83 -5.87
N SER A 522 -12.75 7.05 -5.47
CA SER A 522 -13.10 7.81 -4.25
C SER A 522 -12.37 7.30 -3.00
N LEU A 523 -12.14 5.99 -2.92
CA LEU A 523 -11.35 5.31 -1.89
C LEU A 523 -9.97 5.96 -1.69
N VAL A 524 -9.17 6.07 -2.76
CA VAL A 524 -7.76 6.52 -2.69
C VAL A 524 -7.58 8.03 -2.88
N ALA A 525 -8.54 8.73 -3.50
CA ALA A 525 -8.43 10.15 -3.84
C ALA A 525 -8.04 11.03 -2.62
N PRO A 526 -7.07 11.95 -2.76
CA PRO A 526 -6.46 12.66 -1.61
C PRO A 526 -7.46 13.56 -0.87
N ILE A 527 -8.32 14.23 -1.64
CA ILE A 527 -9.44 15.03 -1.17
C ILE A 527 -10.66 14.47 -1.89
N LYS A 528 -11.77 14.23 -1.19
CA LYS A 528 -12.99 13.67 -1.79
C LYS A 528 -13.87 14.73 -2.44
N CYS A 529 -13.93 15.94 -1.85
CA CYS A 529 -14.76 17.05 -2.32
C CYS A 529 -14.00 18.39 -2.37
N THR A 530 -14.25 19.24 -3.38
CA THR A 530 -13.91 20.67 -3.30
C THR A 530 -15.16 21.53 -3.39
N VAL A 531 -15.29 22.54 -2.52
CA VAL A 531 -16.43 23.46 -2.43
C VAL A 531 -16.04 24.82 -3.02
N PHE A 532 -16.83 25.31 -3.97
CA PHE A 532 -16.61 26.56 -4.69
C PHE A 532 -17.81 27.50 -4.51
N PRO A 533 -17.66 28.68 -3.88
CA PRO A 533 -18.58 29.79 -4.15
C PRO A 533 -18.40 30.22 -5.61
N LEU A 534 -19.48 30.26 -6.40
CA LEU A 534 -19.40 30.55 -7.84
C LEU A 534 -18.80 31.96 -8.08
N VAL A 535 -19.28 32.93 -7.31
CA VAL A 535 -18.74 34.30 -7.21
C VAL A 535 -18.35 34.60 -5.76
N GLN A 536 -17.37 35.49 -5.56
CA GLN A 536 -17.00 35.98 -4.23
C GLN A 536 -18.13 36.84 -3.67
N ASN A 537 -18.87 36.29 -2.72
CA ASN A 537 -20.07 36.88 -2.12
C ASN A 537 -20.25 36.22 -0.74
N GLN A 538 -20.33 37.05 0.30
CA GLN A 538 -20.47 36.61 1.69
C GLN A 538 -21.60 35.58 1.88
N LYS A 539 -22.73 35.70 1.16
CA LYS A 539 -23.84 34.73 1.24
C LYS A 539 -23.44 33.33 0.77
N PHE A 540 -22.69 33.23 -0.33
CA PHE A 540 -22.23 31.94 -0.86
C PHE A 540 -21.02 31.40 -0.08
N GLU A 541 -20.23 32.28 0.54
CA GLU A 541 -19.15 31.88 1.44
C GLU A 541 -19.68 31.30 2.76
N GLU A 542 -20.75 31.83 3.35
CA GLU A 542 -21.38 31.21 4.53
C GLU A 542 -22.02 29.85 4.18
N VAL A 543 -22.64 29.70 3.02
CA VAL A 543 -23.17 28.40 2.54
C VAL A 543 -22.03 27.41 2.27
N ALA A 544 -20.92 27.84 1.68
CA ALA A 544 -19.73 27.00 1.51
C ALA A 544 -19.12 26.56 2.87
N LYS A 545 -19.15 27.43 3.89
CA LYS A 545 -18.74 27.08 5.26
C LYS A 545 -19.72 26.12 5.94
N LEU A 546 -21.03 26.24 5.68
CA LEU A 546 -22.04 25.30 6.18
C LEU A 546 -21.81 23.90 5.60
N ILE A 547 -21.67 23.79 4.28
CA ILE A 547 -21.40 22.52 3.58
C ILE A 547 -20.06 21.93 4.04
N SER A 548 -19.03 22.76 4.23
CA SER A 548 -17.74 22.34 4.80
C SER A 548 -17.89 21.74 6.22
N LYS A 549 -18.69 22.35 7.11
CA LYS A 549 -18.99 21.76 8.43
C LYS A 549 -19.69 20.41 8.31
N SER A 550 -20.70 20.30 7.43
CA SER A 550 -21.42 19.05 7.19
C SER A 550 -20.51 17.95 6.64
N LEU A 551 -19.60 18.27 5.71
CA LEU A 551 -18.60 17.34 5.19
C LEU A 551 -17.59 16.90 6.26
N THR A 552 -17.14 17.80 7.15
CA THR A 552 -16.32 17.43 8.33
C THR A 552 -17.07 16.45 9.24
N ALA A 553 -18.34 16.74 9.56
CA ALA A 553 -19.16 15.88 10.42
C ALA A 553 -19.42 14.50 9.79
N ALA A 554 -19.45 14.42 8.46
CA ALA A 554 -19.55 13.19 7.69
C ALA A 554 -18.20 12.45 7.49
N GLY A 555 -17.08 12.95 8.04
CA GLY A 555 -15.74 12.37 7.88
C GLY A 555 -15.11 12.58 6.50
N ILE A 556 -15.71 13.39 5.63
CA ILE A 556 -15.32 13.54 4.23
C ILE A 556 -14.21 14.59 4.08
N SER A 557 -13.02 14.15 3.64
CA SER A 557 -11.90 15.07 3.37
C SER A 557 -12.26 16.01 2.22
N HIS A 558 -12.18 17.32 2.47
CA HIS A 558 -12.62 18.33 1.52
C HIS A 558 -11.81 19.63 1.63
N LYS A 559 -12.01 20.55 0.69
CA LYS A 559 -11.38 21.88 0.66
C LYS A 559 -12.36 22.93 0.14
N ILE A 560 -12.30 24.15 0.67
CA ILE A 560 -12.95 25.32 0.04
C ILE A 560 -11.91 26.03 -0.87
N ASP A 561 -12.28 26.35 -2.12
CA ASP A 561 -11.46 27.19 -3.01
C ASP A 561 -12.22 28.47 -3.40
N ILE A 562 -11.92 29.53 -2.66
CA ILE A 562 -12.43 30.90 -2.84
C ILE A 562 -11.58 31.75 -3.81
N THR A 563 -10.63 31.16 -4.55
CA THR A 563 -9.75 31.95 -5.44
C THR A 563 -10.55 32.63 -6.55
N GLY A 564 -10.26 33.91 -6.80
CA GLY A 564 -10.94 34.76 -7.77
C GLY A 564 -10.66 34.43 -9.25
N THR A 565 -10.58 33.14 -9.58
CA THR A 565 -10.42 32.62 -10.95
C THR A 565 -11.67 31.88 -11.40
N SER A 566 -11.93 31.89 -12.70
CA SER A 566 -13.14 31.29 -13.30
C SER A 566 -13.35 29.84 -12.87
N ILE A 567 -14.63 29.44 -12.75
CA ILE A 567 -14.99 28.11 -12.23
C ILE A 567 -14.37 26.97 -13.03
N GLY A 568 -14.23 27.12 -14.36
CA GLY A 568 -13.51 26.16 -15.20
C GLY A 568 -12.03 25.99 -14.82
N LYS A 569 -11.32 27.07 -14.43
CA LYS A 569 -9.93 26.98 -13.95
C LYS A 569 -9.83 26.42 -12.53
N ARG A 570 -10.87 26.59 -11.69
CA ARG A 570 -10.97 25.95 -10.37
C ARG A 570 -11.26 24.44 -10.47
N TYR A 571 -12.18 24.03 -11.36
CA TYR A 571 -12.36 22.62 -11.74
C TYR A 571 -11.06 22.01 -12.28
N ALA A 572 -10.38 22.65 -13.24
CA ALA A 572 -9.15 22.11 -13.83
C ALA A 572 -8.04 21.81 -12.79
N ARG A 573 -7.81 22.70 -11.80
CA ARG A 573 -6.85 22.44 -10.71
C ARG A 573 -7.25 21.28 -9.80
N THR A 574 -8.55 21.03 -9.67
CA THR A 574 -9.16 20.09 -8.73
C THR A 574 -9.20 18.69 -9.31
N ASP A 575 -9.57 18.58 -10.58
CA ASP A 575 -9.46 17.38 -11.38
C ASP A 575 -7.98 16.94 -11.55
N GLU A 576 -7.04 17.89 -11.64
CA GLU A 576 -5.59 17.63 -11.64
C GLU A 576 -5.02 17.22 -10.26
N LEU A 577 -5.77 17.41 -9.18
CA LEU A 577 -5.52 16.78 -7.87
C LEU A 577 -6.28 15.44 -7.72
N GLY A 578 -7.04 15.05 -8.74
CA GLY A 578 -7.84 13.84 -8.79
C GLY A 578 -9.02 13.79 -7.82
N VAL A 579 -9.51 14.95 -7.36
CA VAL A 579 -10.68 15.04 -6.49
C VAL A 579 -11.93 14.59 -7.28
N PRO A 580 -12.70 13.58 -6.82
CA PRO A 580 -13.81 13.02 -7.59
C PRO A 580 -15.04 13.94 -7.64
N PHE A 581 -15.31 14.71 -6.58
CA PHE A 581 -16.50 15.56 -6.49
C PHE A 581 -16.18 17.04 -6.29
N ALA A 582 -17.01 17.90 -6.87
CA ALA A 582 -16.96 19.33 -6.65
C ALA A 582 -18.36 19.93 -6.41
N VAL A 583 -18.54 20.66 -5.32
CA VAL A 583 -19.77 21.39 -5.02
C VAL A 583 -19.61 22.84 -5.48
N THR A 584 -20.52 23.32 -6.34
CA THR A 584 -20.60 24.73 -6.73
C THR A 584 -21.82 25.39 -6.10
N VAL A 585 -21.56 26.44 -5.33
CA VAL A 585 -22.55 27.24 -4.61
C VAL A 585 -22.90 28.49 -5.41
N ASP A 586 -24.08 28.50 -5.99
CA ASP A 586 -24.65 29.61 -6.79
C ASP A 586 -26.03 30.10 -6.28
N SER A 587 -26.61 29.39 -5.31
CA SER A 587 -27.82 29.73 -4.57
C SER A 587 -27.56 29.56 -3.06
N THR A 588 -28.50 30.01 -2.23
CA THR A 588 -28.47 29.80 -0.78
C THR A 588 -29.33 28.62 -0.31
N THR A 589 -30.10 27.99 -1.21
CA THR A 589 -30.96 26.83 -0.90
C THR A 589 -30.45 25.54 -1.52
N SER A 590 -29.97 25.59 -2.76
CA SER A 590 -29.48 24.44 -3.52
C SER A 590 -28.10 24.67 -4.12
N VAL A 591 -27.39 23.57 -4.40
CA VAL A 591 -26.03 23.56 -4.96
C VAL A 591 -25.91 22.51 -6.06
N THR A 592 -24.97 22.71 -6.97
CA THR A 592 -24.61 21.69 -7.96
C THR A 592 -23.48 20.82 -7.42
N ILE A 593 -23.66 19.49 -7.39
CA ILE A 593 -22.53 18.54 -7.28
C ILE A 593 -22.11 18.17 -8.71
N ARG A 594 -20.82 18.27 -9.00
CA ARG A 594 -20.16 17.80 -10.22
C ARG A 594 -19.30 16.58 -9.94
N GLU A 595 -19.30 15.61 -10.85
CA GLU A 595 -18.31 14.52 -10.90
C GLU A 595 -17.15 14.85 -11.86
N ARG A 596 -15.95 14.37 -11.54
CA ARG A 596 -14.66 14.69 -12.19
C ARG A 596 -14.56 14.20 -13.64
N ASP A 597 -14.86 12.92 -13.89
CA ASP A 597 -14.51 12.21 -15.11
C ASP A 597 -15.54 12.42 -16.22
N SER A 598 -16.82 12.21 -15.91
CA SER A 598 -17.96 12.52 -16.78
C SER A 598 -18.12 14.03 -17.03
N LYS A 599 -17.86 14.84 -15.99
CA LYS A 599 -18.20 16.27 -15.87
C LYS A 599 -19.70 16.54 -15.68
N ASP A 600 -20.51 15.49 -15.52
CA ASP A 600 -21.95 15.58 -15.29
C ASP A 600 -22.23 16.23 -13.92
N GLN A 601 -23.43 16.77 -13.79
CA GLN A 601 -23.81 17.69 -12.71
C GLN A 601 -25.26 17.44 -12.27
N VAL A 602 -25.46 17.30 -10.97
CA VAL A 602 -26.75 17.09 -10.29
C VAL A 602 -27.02 18.24 -9.33
N ARG A 603 -28.28 18.59 -9.08
CA ARG A 603 -28.64 19.69 -8.16
C ARG A 603 -29.31 19.13 -6.92
N VAL A 604 -28.75 19.42 -5.76
CA VAL A 604 -29.21 18.97 -4.44
C VAL A 604 -29.51 20.17 -3.57
N ASP A 605 -30.32 19.99 -2.54
CA ASP A 605 -30.42 21.02 -1.49
C ASP A 605 -29.13 21.05 -0.64
N VAL A 606 -28.83 22.22 -0.07
CA VAL A 606 -27.59 22.48 0.71
C VAL A 606 -27.38 21.47 1.84
N GLU A 607 -28.46 20.97 2.43
CA GLU A 607 -28.45 20.02 3.55
C GLU A 607 -28.14 18.58 3.09
N GLU A 608 -28.59 18.18 1.90
CA GLU A 608 -28.38 16.84 1.34
C GLU A 608 -26.96 16.62 0.81
N ALA A 609 -26.28 17.70 0.38
CA ALA A 609 -25.02 17.64 -0.36
C ALA A 609 -23.92 16.81 0.32
N ALA A 610 -23.86 16.81 1.65
CA ALA A 610 -22.90 15.99 2.39
C ALA A 610 -23.28 14.49 2.41
N SER A 611 -24.56 14.14 2.45
CA SER A 611 -25.01 12.73 2.39
C SER A 611 -24.76 12.14 1.02
N VAL A 612 -25.16 12.83 -0.05
CA VAL A 612 -24.97 12.36 -1.44
C VAL A 612 -23.49 12.12 -1.75
N ILE A 613 -22.60 13.01 -1.33
CA ILE A 613 -21.15 12.81 -1.49
C ILE A 613 -20.68 11.63 -0.65
N ARG A 614 -21.09 11.53 0.62
CA ARG A 614 -20.73 10.41 1.50
C ARG A 614 -21.11 9.06 0.88
N GLU A 615 -22.37 8.90 0.49
CA GLU A 615 -22.93 7.67 -0.08
C GLU A 615 -22.16 7.19 -1.32
N VAL A 616 -21.75 8.09 -2.22
CA VAL A 616 -20.94 7.70 -3.39
C VAL A 616 -19.45 7.49 -3.02
N THR A 617 -18.91 8.22 -2.04
CA THR A 617 -17.50 8.00 -1.60
C THR A 617 -17.30 6.70 -0.83
N GLU A 618 -18.31 6.24 -0.08
CA GLU A 618 -18.33 4.95 0.62
C GLU A 618 -18.77 3.79 -0.29
N GLY A 619 -19.20 4.05 -1.52
CA GLY A 619 -19.65 3.03 -2.47
C GLY A 619 -21.06 2.48 -2.18
N GLN A 620 -21.87 3.17 -1.39
CA GLN A 620 -23.27 2.82 -1.13
C GLN A 620 -24.18 3.09 -2.34
N ARG A 621 -23.78 4.04 -3.21
CA ARG A 621 -24.41 4.34 -4.51
C ARG A 621 -23.36 4.60 -5.58
N THR A 622 -23.69 4.34 -6.84
CA THR A 622 -22.92 4.82 -8.00
C THR A 622 -23.27 6.28 -8.33
N TRP A 623 -22.50 6.90 -9.22
CA TRP A 623 -22.86 8.22 -9.75
C TRP A 623 -24.12 8.14 -10.62
N GLU A 624 -24.30 7.04 -11.35
CA GLU A 624 -25.50 6.74 -12.13
C GLU A 624 -26.77 6.65 -11.27
N ASP A 625 -26.68 6.08 -10.06
CA ASP A 625 -27.80 6.03 -9.11
C ASP A 625 -28.18 7.44 -8.63
N VAL A 626 -27.20 8.31 -8.36
CA VAL A 626 -27.46 9.71 -8.00
C VAL A 626 -28.12 10.45 -9.15
N CYS A 627 -27.53 10.41 -10.35
CA CYS A 627 -28.09 11.04 -11.54
C CYS A 627 -29.51 10.54 -11.87
N SER A 628 -29.76 9.23 -11.80
CA SER A 628 -31.08 8.66 -12.10
C SER A 628 -32.12 8.93 -11.01
N SER A 629 -31.72 9.05 -9.75
CA SER A 629 -32.64 9.39 -8.65
C SER A 629 -33.26 10.79 -8.77
N GLN A 630 -32.64 11.71 -9.53
CA GLN A 630 -33.13 13.08 -9.76
C GLN A 630 -34.01 13.25 -11.02
N THR A 631 -34.39 12.16 -11.71
CA THR A 631 -35.07 12.21 -13.02
C THR A 631 -36.55 12.62 -12.97
N THR A 632 -36.93 13.57 -12.12
CA THR A 632 -38.19 14.31 -12.21
C THR A 632 -38.04 15.71 -12.82
N ASP A 633 -36.87 16.35 -12.70
CA ASP A 633 -36.61 17.70 -13.23
C ASP A 633 -35.37 17.75 -14.14
N PHE A 634 -35.57 17.38 -15.41
CA PHE A 634 -34.55 17.44 -16.45
C PHE A 634 -34.31 18.90 -16.90
N ILE A 635 -33.46 19.64 -16.19
CA ILE A 635 -33.05 20.99 -16.59
C ILE A 635 -32.09 20.88 -17.80
N PRO A 636 -32.40 21.49 -18.96
CA PRO A 636 -31.52 21.45 -20.13
C PRO A 636 -30.23 22.26 -19.93
N LEU A 637 -29.22 21.98 -20.77
CA LEU A 637 -27.89 22.61 -20.67
C LEU A 637 -27.96 24.13 -20.53
N PHE A 638 -27.27 24.65 -19.51
CA PHE A 638 -27.08 26.09 -19.31
C PHE A 638 -26.21 26.67 -20.44
N ILE A 639 -26.86 27.38 -21.38
CA ILE A 639 -26.20 28.24 -22.36
C ILE A 639 -26.18 29.66 -21.78
N GLU A 640 -24.99 30.22 -21.52
CA GLU A 640 -24.86 31.54 -20.91
C GLU A 640 -25.30 32.69 -21.85
N PHE A 641 -25.89 33.72 -21.26
CA PHE A 641 -26.30 34.96 -21.94
C PHE A 641 -25.07 35.83 -22.31
N GLU A 642 -24.79 36.01 -23.60
CA GLU A 642 -23.84 37.04 -24.06
C GLU A 642 -24.52 38.43 -24.08
N ILE A 643 -24.29 39.25 -23.05
CA ILE A 643 -24.76 40.66 -23.04
C ILE A 643 -23.90 41.50 -24.00
N ARG A 644 -24.30 41.54 -25.27
CA ARG A 644 -23.57 42.22 -26.34
C ARG A 644 -24.00 43.69 -26.48
N PHE A 645 -23.16 44.61 -26.00
CA PHE A 645 -23.34 46.05 -26.21
C PHE A 645 -23.23 46.39 -27.72
N MET A 646 -24.34 46.82 -28.34
CA MET A 646 -24.29 47.40 -29.68
C MET A 646 -23.74 48.83 -29.65
N ARG A 647 -22.89 49.17 -30.63
CA ARG A 647 -22.68 50.54 -31.10
C ARG A 647 -22.95 50.59 -32.62
N PRO A 648 -23.69 51.58 -33.14
CA PRO A 648 -24.05 51.62 -34.55
C PRO A 648 -23.03 52.40 -35.39
N THR A 649 -22.62 51.85 -36.55
CA THR A 649 -22.01 52.63 -37.64
C THR A 649 -22.28 51.99 -39.01
N THR A 650 -23.21 52.59 -39.74
CA THR A 650 -23.25 52.81 -41.21
C THR A 650 -22.76 51.73 -42.19
N LEU A 651 -23.67 51.25 -43.04
CA LEU A 651 -23.37 50.62 -44.32
C LEU A 651 -22.67 51.57 -45.31
N ARG A 652 -21.85 51.01 -46.20
CA ARG A 652 -21.71 51.44 -47.61
C ARG A 652 -21.79 50.20 -48.51
N VAL A 653 -22.11 50.41 -49.80
CA VAL A 653 -22.87 49.44 -50.60
C VAL A 653 -22.35 49.34 -52.05
N HIS A 654 -22.25 48.09 -52.54
CA HIS A 654 -22.21 47.67 -53.96
C HIS A 654 -21.00 48.06 -54.86
N PRO A 655 -20.88 47.45 -56.07
CA PRO A 655 -21.44 46.16 -56.54
C PRO A 655 -20.41 45.23 -57.23
N HIS A 656 -20.77 43.95 -57.40
CA HIS A 656 -20.93 43.36 -58.75
C HIS A 656 -21.90 42.17 -58.71
N MET A 657 -22.67 41.97 -59.78
CA MET A 657 -23.58 40.84 -60.01
C MET A 657 -22.76 39.58 -60.41
N ILE A 658 -23.24 38.33 -60.38
CA ILE A 658 -24.47 37.76 -60.98
C ILE A 658 -25.04 36.57 -60.14
N CYS A 659 -26.34 36.28 -60.30
CA CYS A 659 -27.17 35.24 -59.66
C CYS A 659 -28.04 34.55 -60.76
N PRO A 660 -28.96 33.58 -60.51
CA PRO A 660 -29.25 32.69 -59.37
C PRO A 660 -28.79 31.23 -59.69
N ARG A 661 -29.30 30.08 -59.21
CA ARG A 661 -30.45 29.56 -58.38
C ARG A 661 -29.87 28.37 -57.55
N VAL A 662 -30.35 27.92 -56.38
CA VAL A 662 -31.68 27.80 -55.72
C VAL A 662 -32.63 26.74 -56.32
N LEU A 663 -32.75 25.60 -55.62
CA LEU A 663 -34.02 24.93 -55.30
C LEU A 663 -33.83 23.90 -54.14
N SER A 664 -34.94 23.37 -53.61
CA SER A 664 -35.03 22.73 -52.28
C SER A 664 -35.68 21.35 -52.27
N SER A 665 -35.31 20.55 -51.26
CA SER A 665 -36.08 19.55 -50.51
C SER A 665 -37.33 18.87 -51.13
N PHE A 666 -37.29 17.54 -51.28
CA PHE A 666 -38.40 16.54 -51.11
C PHE A 666 -37.76 15.13 -51.27
N GLU A 667 -37.74 14.26 -50.24
CA GLU A 667 -38.68 13.14 -49.92
C GLU A 667 -38.33 11.76 -50.54
N PHE A 668 -39.06 10.72 -50.10
CA PHE A 668 -38.83 9.29 -50.34
C PHE A 668 -39.09 8.82 -51.78
N VAL A 669 -38.48 7.69 -52.19
CA VAL A 669 -39.14 6.41 -52.61
C VAL A 669 -38.08 5.36 -53.00
N THR A 670 -38.47 4.08 -53.02
CA THR A 670 -37.64 2.90 -53.35
C THR A 670 -37.64 2.54 -54.84
N ASP A 671 -36.60 1.85 -55.33
CA ASP A 671 -36.68 0.51 -55.96
C ASP A 671 -35.45 0.12 -56.81
N SER A 672 -35.13 -1.18 -56.84
CA SER A 672 -35.14 -2.04 -58.05
C SER A 672 -34.06 -3.15 -58.09
N LEU A 673 -34.53 -4.39 -58.35
CA LEU A 673 -33.95 -5.48 -59.19
C LEU A 673 -32.48 -5.96 -58.96
N SER A 674 -32.10 -7.23 -59.16
CA SER A 674 -32.66 -8.28 -60.03
C SER A 674 -32.43 -9.73 -59.50
N THR A 675 -32.84 -10.75 -60.28
CA THR A 675 -33.03 -12.16 -59.87
C THR A 675 -32.00 -13.17 -60.38
N VAL A 676 -31.70 -14.22 -59.57
CA VAL A 676 -31.40 -15.60 -60.05
C VAL A 676 -32.10 -16.62 -59.13
N VAL A 677 -32.81 -17.59 -59.72
CA VAL A 677 -33.80 -18.56 -59.17
C VAL A 677 -33.96 -19.68 -60.24
N PRO A 678 -34.50 -20.92 -60.03
CA PRO A 678 -34.95 -21.69 -58.84
C PRO A 678 -33.88 -22.80 -58.54
N PRO A 679 -34.11 -24.11 -58.22
CA PRO A 679 -35.29 -24.94 -57.80
C PRO A 679 -35.00 -25.81 -56.53
N PHE A 680 -35.79 -26.80 -56.09
CA PHE A 680 -37.07 -27.40 -56.53
C PHE A 680 -38.10 -27.49 -55.37
N TYR A 681 -39.37 -27.70 -55.71
CA TYR A 681 -40.60 -27.72 -54.88
C TYR A 681 -41.03 -29.17 -54.50
N PRO A 682 -42.18 -29.42 -53.81
CA PRO A 682 -42.83 -28.72 -52.68
C PRO A 682 -43.29 -29.68 -51.54
N ASN A 683 -43.70 -29.20 -50.35
CA ASN A 683 -45.10 -29.07 -49.83
C ASN A 683 -45.06 -29.06 -48.27
N GLN A 684 -46.10 -28.79 -47.46
CA GLN A 684 -47.23 -27.83 -47.43
C GLN A 684 -47.92 -28.01 -46.02
N SER A 685 -48.87 -27.23 -45.47
CA SER A 685 -49.70 -26.07 -45.88
C SER A 685 -50.28 -25.32 -44.64
N ALA A 686 -51.19 -24.37 -44.87
CA ALA A 686 -52.32 -23.96 -44.01
C ALA A 686 -52.11 -23.19 -42.66
N ARG A 687 -52.32 -21.87 -42.80
CA ARG A 687 -53.23 -20.99 -42.00
C ARG A 687 -52.75 -20.28 -40.72
N CYS A 688 -53.31 -19.07 -40.61
CA CYS A 688 -52.94 -17.92 -39.81
C CYS A 688 -53.77 -17.74 -38.52
N ARG A 689 -53.22 -16.90 -37.62
CA ARG A 689 -53.90 -15.89 -36.75
C ARG A 689 -54.56 -16.29 -35.40
N SER A 690 -53.98 -15.69 -34.35
CA SER A 690 -54.59 -14.69 -33.43
C SER A 690 -55.28 -15.07 -32.09
N LEU A 691 -54.94 -14.24 -31.08
CA LEU A 691 -55.70 -13.78 -29.89
C LEU A 691 -56.11 -14.77 -28.76
N ALA A 692 -55.38 -14.65 -27.64
CA ALA A 692 -55.86 -14.19 -26.30
C ALA A 692 -56.88 -15.01 -25.43
N VAL A 693 -56.97 -14.56 -24.15
CA VAL A 693 -58.00 -14.80 -23.11
C VAL A 693 -57.83 -15.97 -22.12
N VAL A 694 -57.35 -15.59 -20.92
CA VAL A 694 -57.77 -15.92 -19.52
C VAL A 694 -58.85 -17.01 -19.26
N VAL A 695 -58.64 -17.90 -18.26
CA VAL A 695 -59.54 -18.23 -17.09
C VAL A 695 -58.99 -19.41 -16.22
N ARG A 696 -59.49 -19.55 -14.98
CA ARG A 696 -59.08 -20.46 -13.87
C ARG A 696 -59.81 -21.84 -13.84
N ARG A 697 -59.37 -22.73 -12.92
CA ARG A 697 -60.11 -23.48 -11.84
C ARG A 697 -59.77 -24.99 -11.75
N ASP A 698 -59.70 -25.65 -10.57
CA ASP A 698 -59.47 -25.19 -9.16
C ASP A 698 -58.33 -26.02 -8.47
N PHE A 699 -58.42 -27.07 -7.61
CA PHE A 699 -59.48 -27.72 -6.80
C PHE A 699 -58.90 -28.75 -5.75
N VAL A 700 -59.70 -29.19 -4.75
CA VAL A 700 -59.59 -30.36 -3.80
C VAL A 700 -58.42 -30.50 -2.75
N SER A 701 -58.80 -30.25 -1.47
CA SER A 701 -58.34 -30.78 -0.13
C SER A 701 -56.88 -30.89 0.35
N ALA A 702 -56.69 -30.57 1.65
CA ALA A 702 -55.46 -30.68 2.49
C ALA A 702 -55.69 -31.74 3.64
N PRO A 703 -54.94 -31.86 4.77
CA PRO A 703 -53.89 -31.00 5.40
C PRO A 703 -52.71 -31.81 6.06
N PRO A 704 -51.94 -31.33 7.08
CA PRO A 704 -51.40 -29.98 7.42
C PRO A 704 -49.87 -29.95 7.69
N SER A 705 -49.21 -28.76 7.56
CA SER A 705 -48.39 -28.14 8.66
C SER A 705 -47.59 -26.88 8.22
N SER A 706 -47.51 -25.88 9.12
CA SER A 706 -46.55 -24.74 9.18
C SER A 706 -46.34 -23.83 7.95
N SER A 707 -46.57 -22.52 8.12
CA SER A 707 -46.48 -21.45 7.10
C SER A 707 -45.27 -20.51 7.27
N PRO A 708 -44.86 -19.81 6.20
CA PRO A 708 -44.92 -18.33 6.23
C PRO A 708 -45.37 -17.62 4.92
N SER A 709 -45.64 -16.30 5.06
CA SER A 709 -45.53 -15.17 4.09
C SER A 709 -46.49 -14.95 2.87
N TRP A 710 -46.33 -13.73 2.27
CA TRP A 710 -46.85 -13.13 1.00
C TRP A 710 -48.10 -12.19 1.12
N VAL A 711 -48.20 -10.92 0.65
CA VAL A 711 -47.76 -10.11 -0.55
C VAL A 711 -48.71 -10.27 -1.75
N VAL A 712 -49.42 -9.23 -2.27
CA VAL A 712 -49.08 -8.11 -3.21
C VAL A 712 -49.94 -6.85 -2.82
N LEU A 713 -49.74 -5.54 -3.12
CA LEU A 713 -49.27 -4.66 -4.25
C LEU A 713 -50.19 -4.60 -5.50
N GLN A 714 -50.45 -3.47 -6.21
CA GLN A 714 -50.01 -2.05 -6.08
C GLN A 714 -51.24 -1.06 -5.98
N MET A 715 -51.58 0.00 -6.75
CA MET A 715 -51.15 0.67 -8.03
C MET A 715 -51.32 2.22 -7.98
N ARG A 716 -51.77 2.95 -9.04
CA ARG A 716 -51.88 4.45 -9.18
C ARG A 716 -53.08 4.86 -10.10
N VAL A 717 -53.53 6.11 -10.42
CA VAL A 717 -53.13 7.54 -10.16
C VAL A 717 -54.28 8.59 -10.51
N PHE A 718 -54.14 9.86 -10.04
CA PHE A 718 -54.73 11.17 -10.50
C PHE A 718 -56.17 11.73 -10.17
N LEU A 719 -56.15 13.06 -9.95
CA LEU A 719 -57.14 14.17 -10.13
C LEU A 719 -58.27 14.52 -9.14
N HIS A 720 -58.22 15.79 -8.73
CA HIS A 720 -59.15 16.66 -7.99
C HIS A 720 -60.66 16.56 -8.28
N PHE A 721 -61.46 16.71 -7.21
CA PHE A 721 -62.32 17.91 -7.09
C PHE A 721 -62.45 18.40 -5.63
N LEU A 722 -63.10 19.55 -5.42
CA LEU A 722 -63.01 20.40 -4.22
C LEU A 722 -64.23 20.34 -3.28
N ARG A 723 -64.03 20.86 -2.04
CA ARG A 723 -65.05 21.38 -1.07
C ARG A 723 -65.92 20.32 -0.34
N SER A 724 -66.39 20.54 0.90
CA SER A 724 -66.07 21.52 1.99
C SER A 724 -66.78 21.08 3.30
N ILE A 725 -66.80 21.94 4.33
CA ILE A 725 -67.56 21.86 5.62
C ILE A 725 -66.89 20.95 6.67
N SER A 726 -66.59 21.37 7.91
CA SER A 726 -66.46 22.75 8.46
C SER A 726 -65.66 22.82 9.78
N CYS A 727 -65.18 24.04 10.07
CA CYS A 727 -64.95 24.72 11.37
C CYS A 727 -65.47 24.05 12.67
N SER A 728 -64.89 24.25 13.87
CA SER A 728 -64.07 25.38 14.41
C SER A 728 -63.25 24.88 15.65
N ARG A 729 -62.30 25.59 16.30
CA ARG A 729 -62.20 27.02 16.68
C ARG A 729 -60.74 27.57 16.76
N SER A 730 -60.68 28.91 16.74
CA SER A 730 -59.67 29.88 17.21
C SER A 730 -58.85 29.50 18.47
N LEU A 731 -57.73 30.14 18.84
CA LEU A 731 -57.08 31.45 18.52
C LEU A 731 -55.53 31.22 18.48
N ARG A 732 -54.64 31.89 17.72
CA ARG A 732 -54.33 33.34 17.52
C ARG A 732 -53.88 34.09 18.80
N SER A 733 -52.90 35.00 18.77
CA SER A 733 -52.18 35.58 17.63
C SER A 733 -50.70 35.87 17.93
N VAL A 734 -49.83 35.47 17.01
CA VAL A 734 -48.48 36.00 16.80
C VAL A 734 -48.56 37.07 15.70
N LEU A 735 -47.67 38.07 15.75
CA LEU A 735 -47.52 39.19 14.81
C LEU A 735 -48.70 40.17 14.71
N ASP A 736 -48.56 41.30 15.42
CA ASP A 736 -48.91 42.61 14.88
C ASP A 736 -48.00 43.66 15.54
N LEU A 737 -47.09 44.25 14.73
CA LEU A 737 -46.53 45.62 14.83
C LEU A 737 -45.29 45.75 13.93
N PHE A 738 -45.42 46.52 12.85
CA PHE A 738 -44.31 46.90 11.96
C PHE A 738 -44.56 48.33 11.43
N TYR A 739 -43.52 49.17 11.47
CA TYR A 739 -43.41 50.56 10.95
C TYR A 739 -44.04 51.77 11.67
N SER A 740 -43.25 52.86 11.66
CA SER A 740 -43.52 54.29 11.97
C SER A 740 -43.11 54.78 13.38
N TRP A 741 -42.51 55.97 13.60
CA TRP A 741 -41.77 56.93 12.75
C TRP A 741 -41.05 57.99 13.64
N ILE A 742 -40.16 58.83 13.07
CA ILE A 742 -39.57 60.09 13.63
C ILE A 742 -38.40 59.99 14.66
N GLU A 743 -37.68 61.12 14.79
CA GLU A 743 -36.30 61.38 15.23
C GLU A 743 -36.08 61.63 16.74
N ILE A 744 -34.81 61.68 17.19
CA ILE A 744 -34.16 62.92 17.68
C ILE A 744 -32.61 62.77 17.80
N CYS A 745 -31.90 63.92 17.76
CA CYS A 745 -30.42 64.13 17.72
C CYS A 745 -29.65 63.62 18.97
N TYR A 746 -28.31 63.56 19.06
CA TYR A 746 -27.15 64.26 18.43
C TYR A 746 -25.94 63.29 18.26
N GLY A 747 -24.84 63.58 17.54
CA GLY A 747 -24.50 64.70 16.64
C GLY A 747 -22.97 64.95 16.49
N GLY A 748 -22.47 65.06 15.24
CA GLY A 748 -21.10 65.51 14.87
C GLY A 748 -20.00 64.43 14.82
N GLY A 749 -18.98 64.48 13.94
CA GLY A 749 -18.80 65.36 12.76
C GLY A 749 -17.45 65.20 12.02
N VAL A 750 -17.49 65.30 10.67
CA VAL A 750 -16.57 66.01 9.73
C VAL A 750 -15.06 66.15 10.15
N SER A 751 -14.03 65.74 9.38
CA SER A 751 -13.76 66.19 7.98
C SER A 751 -12.67 65.41 7.17
N GLN A 752 -12.94 65.31 5.86
CA GLN A 752 -12.06 65.43 4.66
C GLN A 752 -10.53 65.13 4.63
N LYS A 753 -10.18 64.30 3.61
CA LYS A 753 -9.15 64.46 2.55
C LYS A 753 -7.65 64.60 2.89
N GLY A 754 -6.85 63.74 2.24
CA GLY A 754 -5.44 63.98 1.90
C GLY A 754 -4.98 63.06 0.77
N SER A 755 -4.49 63.63 -0.35
CA SER A 755 -3.97 62.88 -1.52
C SER A 755 -2.50 63.25 -1.78
N TRP A 756 -1.97 62.85 -2.95
CA TRP A 756 -0.58 62.96 -3.45
C TRP A 756 0.34 61.80 -3.01
N ARG A 757 0.74 60.82 -3.84
CA ARG A 757 1.26 60.75 -5.24
C ARG A 757 2.78 60.98 -5.40
N PHE A 758 3.48 59.84 -5.60
CA PHE A 758 4.40 59.55 -6.72
C PHE A 758 5.90 59.97 -6.69
N PHE A 759 6.69 59.18 -7.44
CA PHE A 759 8.10 59.37 -7.90
C PHE A 759 9.22 59.24 -6.81
N THR A 760 10.38 58.59 -7.04
CA THR A 760 10.79 57.61 -8.09
C THR A 760 12.09 56.82 -7.75
N ARG A 761 12.21 55.61 -8.33
CA ARG A 761 13.41 54.95 -8.92
C ARG A 761 14.76 54.83 -8.14
N ARG A 762 15.15 53.54 -8.04
CA ARG A 762 16.43 52.91 -8.48
C ARG A 762 17.70 52.95 -7.61
N LYS A 763 18.26 51.72 -7.45
CA LYS A 763 19.71 51.37 -7.38
C LYS A 763 20.44 51.81 -6.09
N GLN A 764 21.52 51.16 -5.63
CA GLN A 764 22.27 49.95 -6.05
C GLN A 764 22.82 49.29 -4.74
N VAL A 765 22.67 47.99 -4.50
CA VAL A 765 23.64 46.89 -4.79
C VAL A 765 24.78 46.70 -3.76
N ILE A 766 24.73 45.54 -3.07
CA ILE A 766 25.83 44.65 -2.61
C ILE A 766 26.57 44.89 -1.26
N HIS A 767 26.68 43.78 -0.49
CA HIS A 767 27.65 43.41 0.59
C HIS A 767 27.75 44.26 1.89
N HIS A 768 28.15 43.73 3.06
CA HIS A 768 28.09 42.37 3.66
C HIS A 768 28.47 42.46 5.18
N VAL A 769 28.64 41.30 5.84
CA VAL A 769 29.23 41.10 7.19
C VAL A 769 28.42 41.53 8.44
N ASN A 770 28.42 40.57 9.39
CA ASN A 770 27.87 40.55 10.74
C ASN A 770 28.20 41.75 11.66
N SER A 771 27.26 42.10 12.56
CA SER A 771 27.50 42.02 14.02
C SER A 771 26.23 42.22 14.86
N LYS A 772 26.10 41.42 15.94
CA LYS A 772 25.39 41.76 17.20
C LYS A 772 26.46 42.36 18.18
N PRO A 773 26.17 42.90 19.39
CA PRO A 773 24.94 42.76 20.19
C PRO A 773 24.50 43.97 21.10
N LEU A 774 23.42 43.78 21.89
CA LEU A 774 23.02 44.54 23.12
C LEU A 774 22.58 46.03 22.93
N LEU A 775 21.95 46.77 23.87
CA LEU A 775 21.55 46.53 25.28
C LEU A 775 20.29 47.36 25.73
N VAL A 776 19.15 46.69 26.03
CA VAL A 776 18.10 46.96 27.08
C VAL A 776 17.31 48.31 27.17
N PHE A 777 16.16 48.23 27.89
CA PHE A 777 15.21 49.24 28.42
C PHE A 777 14.02 49.67 27.52
N GLY A 778 12.76 49.63 27.99
CA GLY A 778 12.25 48.99 29.22
C GLY A 778 10.78 49.28 29.57
N GLY A 779 10.06 48.28 30.12
CA GLY A 779 8.74 48.40 30.78
C GLY A 779 7.50 48.50 29.85
N ALA A 780 6.28 48.18 30.31
CA ALA A 780 5.87 47.41 31.48
C ALA A 780 4.40 46.90 31.38
N ILE A 781 4.16 45.65 31.80
CA ILE A 781 3.00 45.11 32.55
C ILE A 781 1.57 45.58 32.18
N CYS A 782 0.74 44.64 31.70
CA CYS A 782 -0.51 44.27 32.42
C CYS A 782 -1.04 42.88 32.02
N HIS A 783 -1.69 42.19 32.96
CA HIS A 783 -2.27 40.85 32.81
C HIS A 783 -3.77 40.90 32.51
N ALA A 784 -4.26 39.94 31.73
CA ALA A 784 -5.59 39.35 31.92
C ALA A 784 -5.61 37.91 31.35
N SER A 785 -5.98 36.93 32.17
CA SER A 785 -6.17 35.54 31.73
C SER A 785 -7.36 34.95 32.48
N ILE A 786 -8.26 34.28 31.76
CA ILE A 786 -9.40 33.56 32.33
C ILE A 786 -9.39 32.15 31.75
N LEU A 787 -9.41 31.17 32.66
CA LEU A 787 -9.55 29.75 32.35
C LEU A 787 -11.01 29.40 32.07
N LEU A 788 -11.24 28.38 31.23
CA LEU A 788 -12.51 27.67 31.18
C LEU A 788 -12.27 26.18 31.48
N LEU A 789 -13.15 25.59 32.29
CA LEU A 789 -13.02 24.22 32.79
C LEU A 789 -13.59 23.19 31.79
N ALA A 790 -12.94 22.03 31.72
CA ALA A 790 -13.53 20.83 31.13
C ALA A 790 -14.43 20.12 32.15
N SER A 791 -15.55 19.57 31.68
CA SER A 791 -16.47 18.76 32.51
C SER A 791 -16.46 17.31 32.01
N ILE A 792 -16.21 16.36 32.92
CA ILE A 792 -16.38 14.93 32.68
C ILE A 792 -17.45 14.41 33.64
N THR A 793 -18.54 13.89 33.10
CA THR A 793 -19.68 13.41 33.87
C THR A 793 -19.49 11.96 34.29
N CYS A 794 -19.41 11.69 35.59
CA CYS A 794 -19.28 10.33 36.12
C CYS A 794 -20.65 9.75 36.50
N TYR A 795 -21.02 8.60 35.91
CA TYR A 795 -22.25 7.88 36.26
C TYR A 795 -22.06 7.00 37.50
N LYS A 796 -22.99 7.07 38.45
CA LYS A 796 -23.03 6.22 39.65
C LYS A 796 -24.01 5.06 39.47
N THR A 797 -23.59 3.86 39.87
CA THR A 797 -24.49 2.75 40.26
C THR A 797 -24.74 2.75 41.77
N PRO A 798 -25.94 2.35 42.25
CA PRO A 798 -26.26 2.23 43.68
C PRO A 798 -25.96 0.82 44.25
N MET A 799 -25.87 0.70 45.59
CA MET A 799 -25.63 -0.58 46.29
C MET A 799 -26.82 -1.05 47.15
N PHE A 800 -27.12 -2.36 47.08
CA PHE A 800 -27.83 -3.19 48.08
C PHE A 800 -27.44 -4.68 47.86
N GLY A 801 -27.49 -5.59 48.84
CA GLY A 801 -27.74 -5.36 50.27
C GLY A 801 -27.93 -6.63 51.12
N ILE A 802 -26.85 -7.12 51.75
CA ILE A 802 -26.81 -8.04 52.91
C ILE A 802 -27.09 -9.55 52.62
N GLN A 803 -26.52 -10.42 53.47
CA GLN A 803 -26.58 -11.90 53.54
C GLN A 803 -25.72 -12.68 52.50
N GLY A 804 -24.85 -13.64 52.84
CA GLY A 804 -24.15 -13.91 54.11
C GLY A 804 -24.16 -15.36 54.61
N GLU A 805 -23.07 -16.13 54.39
CA GLU A 805 -22.81 -17.41 55.10
C GLU A 805 -21.30 -17.79 55.14
N HIS A 806 -20.92 -18.80 55.93
CA HIS A 806 -19.54 -19.08 56.37
C HIS A 806 -18.97 -20.47 55.96
N ARG A 807 -17.71 -20.48 55.48
CA ARG A 807 -16.57 -21.44 55.66
C ARG A 807 -15.46 -20.98 54.68
N GLY A 808 -14.17 -20.82 55.00
CA GLY A 808 -13.25 -21.70 55.73
C GLY A 808 -12.51 -22.59 54.71
N THR A 809 -11.18 -22.55 54.50
CA THR A 809 -10.04 -22.03 55.30
C THR A 809 -8.77 -21.79 54.46
N ARG A 810 -7.86 -20.87 54.88
CA ARG A 810 -6.35 -20.88 54.80
C ARG A 810 -5.66 -21.34 53.49
N HIS A 811 -4.61 -20.73 52.92
CA HIS A 811 -3.66 -19.62 53.19
C HIS A 811 -2.90 -19.34 51.85
N SER A 812 -2.12 -18.28 51.58
CA SER A 812 -1.82 -16.98 52.21
C SER A 812 -1.13 -16.06 51.16
N ASP A 813 -0.61 -14.89 51.59
CA ASP A 813 0.48 -14.10 51.00
C ASP A 813 0.43 -13.69 49.50
N PHE A 814 -0.01 -12.46 49.25
CA PHE A 814 0.43 -11.66 48.10
C PHE A 814 0.59 -10.18 48.51
N ASN A 815 1.65 -9.52 48.02
CA ASN A 815 2.01 -8.15 48.40
C ASN A 815 1.25 -7.08 47.59
N GLU A 816 1.16 -5.88 48.17
CA GLU A 816 0.47 -4.72 47.60
C GLU A 816 1.21 -4.10 46.40
N CYS A 817 0.45 -3.61 45.40
CA CYS A 817 0.99 -2.77 44.33
C CYS A 817 0.88 -1.29 44.70
N LEU A 818 2.00 -0.62 44.97
CA LEU A 818 2.02 0.83 45.21
C LEU A 818 2.15 1.60 43.89
N LEU A 819 1.09 2.30 43.48
CA LEU A 819 1.07 3.09 42.24
C LEU A 819 1.63 4.51 42.51
N LEU A 820 2.90 4.74 42.14
CA LEU A 820 3.58 6.02 42.39
C LEU A 820 3.54 6.95 41.17
N VAL A 821 2.72 8.00 41.23
CA VAL A 821 2.72 9.09 40.24
C VAL A 821 3.52 10.27 40.80
N ILE A 822 4.69 10.56 40.22
CA ILE A 822 5.47 11.76 40.53
C ILE A 822 5.37 12.74 39.36
N VAL A 823 4.75 13.89 39.61
CA VAL A 823 4.86 15.09 38.77
C VAL A 823 6.12 15.83 39.21
N ALA A 824 7.10 15.97 38.33
CA ALA A 824 8.33 16.71 38.58
C ALA A 824 8.31 18.04 37.82
N GLY A 825 8.22 19.14 38.56
CA GLY A 825 8.30 20.50 38.03
C GLY A 825 9.56 21.22 38.49
N ASP A 826 10.39 21.56 37.50
CA ASP A 826 10.99 22.89 37.34
C ASP A 826 12.20 23.37 38.20
N TYR A 827 12.97 24.28 37.58
CA TYR A 827 14.04 25.16 38.09
C TYR A 827 15.45 24.67 38.51
N MET A 828 16.43 25.21 37.75
CA MET A 828 17.78 25.70 38.11
C MET A 828 18.82 24.79 38.82
N GLY A 829 20.01 24.71 38.21
CA GLY A 829 21.24 24.19 38.83
C GLY A 829 22.25 25.29 39.21
N PHE A 830 23.42 24.87 39.71
CA PHE A 830 24.55 25.76 40.05
C PHE A 830 25.92 25.14 39.66
N MET A 831 26.96 25.97 39.60
CA MET A 831 28.28 25.62 39.07
C MET A 831 29.27 25.08 40.13
N SER A 832 30.21 24.27 39.66
CA SER A 832 31.65 24.22 40.04
C SER A 832 32.09 24.06 41.52
N GLY A 833 32.97 23.08 41.78
CA GLY A 833 33.83 23.04 42.96
C GLY A 833 34.92 21.96 42.86
N TRP A 834 36.20 22.37 42.88
CA TRP A 834 37.36 21.47 42.92
C TRP A 834 37.84 21.24 44.36
N VAL A 835 38.27 20.01 44.69
CA VAL A 835 39.43 19.70 45.57
C VAL A 835 40.07 18.39 45.06
N ALA A 836 41.39 18.24 45.22
CA ALA A 836 42.16 17.04 44.86
C ALA A 836 43.08 16.59 46.04
N LEU A 837 43.72 15.41 45.91
CA LEU A 837 44.78 14.74 46.71
C LEU A 837 44.41 13.24 46.90
N GLY A 838 45.32 12.26 46.86
CA GLY A 838 46.75 12.25 46.52
C GLY A 838 47.46 10.94 46.98
N GLY A 839 48.42 10.41 46.20
CA GLY A 839 49.20 9.17 46.49
C GLY A 839 49.22 8.20 45.30
N LEU A 840 50.31 7.98 44.55
CA LEU A 840 51.62 7.32 44.86
C LEU A 840 51.53 5.77 44.88
N ASP A 841 52.40 4.99 44.19
CA ASP A 841 53.37 5.29 43.11
C ASP A 841 53.91 3.99 42.44
N SER A 842 54.86 4.14 41.50
CA SER A 842 55.90 3.19 41.01
C SER A 842 55.60 2.29 39.79
N GLY A 843 56.58 2.22 38.86
CA GLY A 843 56.74 1.08 37.92
C GLY A 843 56.65 1.33 36.40
N GLY A 844 57.45 2.24 35.82
CA GLY A 844 57.69 2.26 34.35
C GLY A 844 58.89 1.39 33.92
N PRO A 845 59.48 1.58 32.70
CA PRO A 845 59.14 2.59 31.68
C PRO A 845 59.36 2.19 30.18
N VAL A 846 59.22 3.17 29.26
CA VAL A 846 60.00 3.37 28.00
C VAL A 846 59.61 2.63 26.68
N ASN A 847 58.96 3.42 25.81
CA ASN A 847 59.27 3.73 24.39
C ASN A 847 58.90 2.84 23.17
N PHE A 848 58.18 3.51 22.25
CA PHE A 848 58.37 3.61 20.78
C PHE A 848 58.78 2.39 19.94
N ALA A 849 57.95 2.08 18.94
CA ALA A 849 58.37 2.19 17.52
C ALA A 849 57.17 2.34 16.57
N SER A 850 57.25 3.27 15.62
CA SER A 850 56.37 3.35 14.45
C SER A 850 56.95 2.54 13.29
N ARG A 851 56.13 1.75 12.56
CA ARG A 851 56.48 1.26 11.22
C ARG A 851 55.28 1.20 10.27
N SER A 852 55.44 1.83 9.12
CA SER A 852 54.69 1.60 7.88
C SER A 852 55.32 0.45 7.09
N GLY A 853 54.54 -0.41 6.43
CA GLY A 853 55.09 -1.51 5.62
C GLY A 853 54.06 -2.33 4.83
N VAL A 854 53.93 -1.97 3.55
CA VAL A 854 53.20 -2.59 2.43
C VAL A 854 53.21 -4.14 2.36
N GLY A 855 52.09 -4.72 1.88
CA GLY A 855 51.95 -6.11 1.38
C GLY A 855 51.19 -7.03 2.33
N VAL A 856 50.22 -7.84 1.89
CA VAL A 856 49.75 -8.20 0.53
C VAL A 856 48.26 -7.86 0.38
#